data_AF-A0A022XMR6-F1
#
_entry.id   AF-A0A022XMR6-F1
#
_cell.length_a   1.000
_cell.length_b   1.000
_cell.length_c   1.000
_cell.angle_alpha   90.00
_cell.angle_beta   90.00
_cell.angle_gamma   90.00
#
_symmetry.space_group_name_H-M   'P 1'
#
loop_
_entity.id
_entity.type
_entity.pdbx_description
1 polymer ?
#
loop_
_entity_poly.entity_id
_entity_poly.type
_entity_poly.pdbx_seq_one_letter_code
_entity_poly.pdbx_strand_id
1 'polypeptide(L)'
;MNCSAFQDTAEVVSNYLEKRPASRNAQLANLELKLQGIEVNKSDPEEVLRGCIEYFRRNQRKIYCFNDLQRYLPGLDTRLYSKFEDEVFKIVEDTKKSSAIPQINAYKLEYSFQLQFENSKDAIIKTESFVCRCLRDFKNAGRADAGDTPSTIEAEPTDDLCLLAAMALIRLHDAIAGSTTNSVLVQAAGILEHLLLKSPHNYEALLLLVRIYLLLGAGSLALKKFSKLSVKQIQYETVAHNLFTRLATIHPQSAPPSLDLDRKDYDPQAGLRQALLFYRNAESATTYSLSTGLDNGSYINVEGSIELRNDLKNSLCRKLWALEARRLHRIVGGPSISQYDKIVLNKSPLSDKRSFEGFMNCEPRGKPAFEEYVRVGPFQKTQAINALAVSDALFTFLTMVSPKASKLKLSPYLDFDINSAGNELTSAEKMNIQVHHRLLKCLAVFTGETTSDAATVDNTLSIVDAYLEERLKVLVNPDSKTNGTIDLTPNSNPASPAPSWIFLHEAILLLETLKAILLFVSFISKNKSSTSGDGKAKINALKNRVEAVVDEVRVQCQGLKTRISSSGMLGHLVDIVHMRPGGLTGTADLEGARTLDAEIEGLMDSAFLELFCGSLMESWEDALDGVISICSTVG
;
A
#
# COMPACT_ATOMS: atom_id res chain seq x y z
N MET A 1 36.14 19.65 -10.38
CA MET A 1 37.48 19.05 -10.25
C MET A 1 38.46 19.90 -11.06
N ASN A 2 39.67 20.23 -10.57
CA ASN A 2 40.68 20.91 -11.42
C ASN A 2 41.20 19.94 -12.49
N CYS A 3 41.58 20.46 -13.67
CA CYS A 3 41.93 19.65 -14.85
C CYS A 3 43.08 18.65 -14.61
N SER A 4 44.06 18.98 -13.76
CA SER A 4 45.17 18.09 -13.41
C SER A 4 44.71 16.90 -12.56
N ALA A 5 43.89 17.17 -11.53
CA ALA A 5 43.38 16.12 -10.64
C ALA A 5 42.49 15.11 -11.39
N PHE A 6 41.75 15.55 -12.41
CA PHE A 6 40.97 14.64 -13.27
C PHE A 6 41.87 13.66 -14.02
N GLN A 7 42.97 14.16 -14.57
CA GLN A 7 43.91 13.36 -15.36
C GLN A 7 44.65 12.34 -14.50
N ASP A 8 45.13 12.74 -13.31
CA ASP A 8 45.75 11.83 -12.34
C ASP A 8 44.78 10.72 -11.90
N THR A 9 43.51 11.08 -11.66
CA THR A 9 42.48 10.11 -11.27
C THR A 9 42.17 9.13 -12.41
N ALA A 10 42.07 9.62 -13.65
CA ALA A 10 41.85 8.80 -14.83
C ALA A 10 42.99 7.80 -15.06
N GLU A 11 44.23 8.21 -14.85
CA GLU A 11 45.40 7.33 -14.93
C GLU A 11 45.34 6.23 -13.86
N VAL A 12 45.03 6.57 -12.60
CA VAL A 12 44.92 5.59 -11.51
C VAL A 12 43.83 4.56 -11.80
N VAL A 13 42.65 5.00 -12.25
CA VAL A 13 41.53 4.10 -12.55
C VAL A 13 41.86 3.21 -13.75
N SER A 14 42.47 3.75 -14.81
CA SER A 14 42.87 2.99 -15.99
C SER A 14 43.92 1.93 -15.64
N ASN A 15 44.98 2.31 -14.92
CA ASN A 15 46.02 1.39 -14.46
C ASN A 15 45.45 0.27 -13.57
N TYR A 16 44.46 0.57 -12.72
CA TYR A 16 43.82 -0.44 -11.90
C TYR A 16 42.90 -1.37 -12.72
N LEU A 17 42.18 -0.83 -13.69
CA LEU A 17 41.35 -1.62 -14.61
C LEU A 17 42.17 -2.58 -15.46
N GLU A 18 43.33 -2.17 -15.94
CA GLU A 18 44.26 -3.05 -16.65
C GLU A 18 44.72 -4.22 -15.78
N LYS A 19 45.03 -3.95 -14.51
CA LYS A 19 45.44 -4.98 -13.54
C LYS A 19 44.27 -5.89 -13.12
N ARG A 20 43.05 -5.35 -13.02
CA ARG A 20 41.86 -6.03 -12.50
C ARG A 20 40.64 -5.75 -13.39
N PRO A 21 40.60 -6.26 -14.63
CA PRO A 21 39.55 -5.93 -15.59
C PRO A 21 38.16 -6.42 -15.19
N ALA A 22 38.07 -7.43 -14.32
CA ALA A 22 36.82 -7.97 -13.79
C ALA A 22 36.29 -7.25 -12.54
N SER A 23 37.00 -6.23 -12.03
CA SER A 23 36.56 -5.51 -10.83
C SER A 23 35.35 -4.62 -11.14
N ARG A 24 34.18 -4.98 -10.58
CA ARG A 24 32.94 -4.17 -10.66
C ARG A 24 33.19 -2.71 -10.26
N ASN A 25 33.85 -2.48 -9.13
CA ASN A 25 34.11 -1.13 -8.61
C ASN A 25 35.01 -0.32 -9.55
N ALA A 26 36.02 -0.94 -10.16
CA ALA A 26 36.90 -0.26 -11.10
C ALA A 26 36.18 0.12 -12.39
N GLN A 27 35.31 -0.77 -12.88
CA GLN A 27 34.49 -0.51 -14.06
C GLN A 27 33.48 0.62 -13.80
N LEU A 28 32.84 0.63 -12.63
CA LEU A 28 31.94 1.69 -12.20
C LEU A 28 32.68 3.02 -11.98
N ALA A 29 33.87 3.01 -11.39
CA ALA A 29 34.70 4.20 -11.24
C ALA A 29 35.05 4.82 -12.59
N ASN A 30 35.33 4.00 -13.60
CA ASN A 30 35.60 4.47 -14.96
C ASN A 30 34.36 5.08 -15.64
N LEU A 31 33.16 4.51 -15.41
CA LEU A 31 31.90 5.12 -15.88
C LEU A 31 31.63 6.46 -15.20
N GLU A 32 31.84 6.53 -13.89
CA GLU A 32 31.69 7.76 -13.12
C GLU A 32 32.67 8.85 -13.58
N LEU A 33 33.92 8.48 -13.88
CA LEU A 33 34.90 9.41 -14.46
C LEU A 33 34.46 9.98 -15.82
N LYS A 34 33.90 9.14 -16.70
CA LYS A 34 33.36 9.61 -17.98
C LYS A 34 32.19 10.57 -17.77
N LEU A 35 31.27 10.23 -16.86
CA LEU A 35 30.13 11.09 -16.53
C LEU A 35 30.59 12.46 -15.98
N GLN A 36 31.50 12.46 -15.01
CA GLN A 36 32.09 13.69 -14.45
C GLN A 36 32.94 14.45 -15.49
N GLY A 37 33.53 13.73 -16.45
CA GLY A 37 34.28 14.30 -17.56
C GLY A 37 33.45 15.24 -18.43
N ILE A 38 32.12 15.04 -18.53
CA ILE A 38 31.22 15.95 -19.25
C ILE A 38 31.24 17.35 -18.61
N GLU A 39 31.18 17.43 -17.28
CA GLU A 39 31.17 18.72 -16.55
C GLU A 39 32.48 19.51 -16.74
N VAL A 40 33.59 18.80 -16.98
CA VAL A 40 34.93 19.39 -17.14
C VAL A 40 35.34 19.51 -18.63
N ASN A 41 34.42 19.24 -19.57
CA ASN A 41 34.68 19.20 -21.01
C ASN A 41 35.84 18.25 -21.41
N LYS A 42 35.93 17.11 -20.74
CA LYS A 42 36.93 16.05 -20.96
C LYS A 42 36.35 14.74 -21.50
N SER A 43 35.02 14.62 -21.50
CA SER A 43 34.29 13.48 -22.04
C SER A 43 33.02 13.98 -22.70
N ASP A 44 32.48 13.21 -23.64
CA ASP A 44 31.20 13.49 -24.29
C ASP A 44 30.13 12.44 -23.90
N PRO A 45 28.84 12.72 -24.13
CA PRO A 45 27.78 11.75 -23.89
C PRO A 45 27.96 10.42 -24.64
N GLU A 46 28.60 10.42 -25.81
CA GLU A 46 28.93 9.25 -26.61
C GLU A 46 29.96 8.33 -25.94
N GLU A 47 30.92 8.88 -25.20
CA GLU A 47 31.90 8.13 -24.41
C GLU A 47 31.24 7.44 -23.20
N VAL A 48 30.29 8.12 -22.56
CA VAL A 48 29.46 7.54 -21.49
C VAL A 48 28.62 6.39 -22.06
N LEU A 49 27.94 6.60 -23.20
CA LEU A 49 27.21 5.57 -23.92
C LEU A 49 28.09 4.34 -24.19
N ARG A 50 29.29 4.55 -24.75
CA ARG A 50 30.24 3.47 -25.06
C ARG A 50 30.66 2.72 -23.79
N GLY A 51 30.87 3.45 -22.70
CA GLY A 51 31.10 2.87 -21.39
C GLY A 51 29.94 1.99 -20.93
N CYS A 52 28.70 2.47 -21.02
CA CYS A 52 27.51 1.72 -20.62
C CYS A 52 27.37 0.42 -21.42
N ILE A 53 27.58 0.46 -22.75
CA ILE A 53 27.53 -0.73 -23.62
C ILE A 53 28.61 -1.74 -23.21
N GLU A 54 29.84 -1.27 -22.97
CA GLU A 54 30.94 -2.12 -22.54
C GLU A 54 30.67 -2.76 -21.16
N TYR A 55 30.13 -1.97 -20.23
CA TYR A 55 29.76 -2.45 -18.91
C TYR A 55 28.66 -3.52 -18.99
N PHE A 56 27.62 -3.29 -19.79
CA PHE A 56 26.56 -4.27 -20.03
C PHE A 56 27.13 -5.55 -20.62
N ARG A 57 27.96 -5.47 -21.66
CA ARG A 57 28.58 -6.65 -22.30
C ARG A 57 29.35 -7.51 -21.29
N ARG A 58 30.07 -6.88 -20.35
CA ARG A 58 30.86 -7.57 -19.31
C ARG A 58 30.00 -8.14 -18.18
N ASN A 59 28.92 -7.44 -17.78
CA ASN A 59 28.15 -7.75 -16.57
C ASN A 59 26.72 -8.25 -16.81
N GLN A 60 26.27 -8.41 -18.06
CA GLN A 60 24.90 -8.80 -18.43
C GLN A 60 24.35 -10.05 -17.74
N ARG A 61 25.23 -10.98 -17.32
CA ARG A 61 24.85 -12.21 -16.59
C ARG A 61 24.72 -12.02 -15.07
N LYS A 62 24.83 -10.79 -14.57
CA LYS A 62 24.78 -10.44 -13.16
C LYS A 62 23.53 -9.61 -12.89
N ILE A 63 22.81 -9.95 -11.83
CA ILE A 63 21.51 -9.31 -11.47
C ILE A 63 21.69 -7.83 -11.10
N TYR A 64 22.88 -7.44 -10.63
CA TYR A 64 23.19 -6.03 -10.31
C TYR A 64 23.43 -5.14 -11.54
N CYS A 65 23.50 -5.69 -12.76
CA CYS A 65 23.85 -4.95 -13.97
C CYS A 65 22.89 -3.77 -14.23
N PHE A 66 21.58 -4.01 -14.10
CA PHE A 66 20.57 -2.96 -14.21
C PHE A 66 20.77 -1.83 -13.19
N ASN A 67 20.86 -2.17 -11.89
CA ASN A 67 21.00 -1.18 -10.81
C ASN A 67 22.25 -0.31 -10.96
N ASP A 68 23.33 -0.90 -11.46
CA ASP A 68 24.59 -0.21 -11.75
C ASP A 68 24.46 0.79 -12.90
N LEU A 69 23.75 0.43 -13.97
CA LEU A 69 23.59 1.27 -15.15
C LEU A 69 22.54 2.38 -14.99
N GLN A 70 21.57 2.19 -14.09
CA GLN A 70 20.47 3.13 -13.85
C GLN A 70 20.94 4.56 -13.51
N ARG A 71 22.17 4.72 -12.96
CA ARG A 71 22.76 6.04 -12.68
C ARG A 71 23.18 6.80 -13.95
N TYR A 72 23.67 6.10 -14.96
CA TYR A 72 24.39 6.70 -16.09
C TYR A 72 23.50 6.93 -17.32
N LEU A 73 22.41 6.18 -17.44
CA LEU A 73 21.50 6.24 -18.57
C LEU A 73 20.57 7.47 -18.63
N PRO A 74 20.10 8.07 -17.51
CA PRO A 74 19.21 9.24 -17.55
C PRO A 74 19.82 10.48 -18.23
N GLY A 75 21.15 10.58 -18.29
CA GLY A 75 21.86 11.69 -18.92
C GLY A 75 22.02 11.55 -20.45
N LEU A 76 21.64 10.40 -21.02
CA LEU A 76 21.69 10.17 -22.45
C LEU A 76 20.42 10.73 -23.12
N ASP A 77 20.58 11.40 -24.25
CA ASP A 77 19.43 11.84 -25.04
C ASP A 77 18.69 10.65 -25.69
N THR A 78 17.50 10.89 -26.24
CA THR A 78 16.67 9.84 -26.86
C THR A 78 17.39 9.11 -28.00
N ARG A 79 18.28 9.80 -28.73
CA ARG A 79 19.02 9.21 -29.86
C ARG A 79 20.11 8.25 -29.36
N LEU A 80 20.86 8.66 -28.34
CA LEU A 80 21.91 7.86 -27.73
C LEU A 80 21.34 6.67 -26.96
N TYR A 81 20.19 6.84 -26.31
CA TYR A 81 19.50 5.73 -25.66
C TYR A 81 19.01 4.69 -26.67
N SER A 82 18.45 5.11 -27.81
CA SER A 82 18.06 4.16 -28.87
C SER A 82 19.27 3.37 -29.40
N LYS A 83 20.44 4.01 -29.56
CA LYS A 83 21.68 3.29 -29.89
C LYS A 83 22.12 2.31 -28.81
N PHE A 84 21.97 2.69 -27.53
CA PHE A 84 22.28 1.81 -26.40
C PHE A 84 21.42 0.54 -26.44
N GLU A 85 20.12 0.72 -26.64
CA GLU A 85 19.15 -0.36 -26.73
C GLU A 85 19.47 -1.32 -27.89
N ASP A 86 19.69 -0.78 -29.10
CA ASP A 86 20.03 -1.60 -30.28
C ASP A 86 21.25 -2.50 -30.01
N GLU A 87 22.24 -1.99 -29.29
CA GLU A 87 23.44 -2.75 -28.91
C GLU A 87 23.16 -3.76 -27.79
N VAL A 88 22.37 -3.39 -26.77
CA VAL A 88 21.91 -4.31 -25.72
C VAL A 88 21.14 -5.48 -26.33
N PHE A 89 20.21 -5.21 -27.24
CA PHE A 89 19.42 -6.23 -27.93
C PHE A 89 20.33 -7.22 -28.65
N LYS A 90 21.28 -6.75 -29.48
CA LYS A 90 22.26 -7.61 -30.16
C LYS A 90 23.05 -8.48 -29.18
N ILE A 91 23.55 -7.88 -28.10
CA ILE A 91 24.32 -8.59 -27.07
C ILE A 91 23.49 -9.71 -26.41
N VAL A 92 22.22 -9.43 -26.14
CA VAL A 92 21.29 -10.42 -25.54
C VAL A 92 20.98 -11.53 -26.54
N GLU A 93 20.72 -11.22 -27.81
CA GLU A 93 20.46 -12.23 -28.85
C GLU A 93 21.63 -13.21 -29.00
N ASP A 94 22.86 -12.71 -28.99
CA ASP A 94 24.08 -13.52 -29.03
C ASP A 94 24.21 -14.47 -27.83
N THR A 95 23.58 -14.14 -26.69
CA THR A 95 23.70 -14.88 -25.43
C THR A 95 22.48 -15.70 -25.02
N LYS A 96 21.34 -15.57 -25.73
CA LYS A 96 20.04 -16.24 -25.48
C LYS A 96 20.14 -17.76 -25.21
N LYS A 97 21.19 -18.44 -25.70
CA LYS A 97 21.38 -19.89 -25.53
C LYS A 97 21.88 -20.34 -24.15
N SER A 98 22.23 -19.42 -23.23
CA SER A 98 23.01 -19.79 -22.02
C SER A 98 22.45 -19.31 -20.67
N SER A 99 21.60 -18.27 -20.62
CA SER A 99 21.05 -17.72 -19.37
C SER A 99 19.91 -16.74 -19.66
N ALA A 100 18.88 -16.71 -18.81
CA ALA A 100 17.80 -15.73 -18.87
C ALA A 100 18.19 -14.34 -18.31
N ILE A 101 19.26 -14.23 -17.52
CA ILE A 101 19.63 -13.01 -16.79
C ILE A 101 19.93 -11.81 -17.72
N PRO A 102 20.64 -11.96 -18.86
CA PRO A 102 20.82 -10.86 -19.82
C PRO A 102 19.49 -10.29 -20.34
N GLN A 103 18.54 -11.17 -20.66
CA GLN A 103 17.21 -10.77 -21.13
C GLN A 103 16.43 -10.03 -20.04
N ILE A 104 16.48 -10.51 -18.79
CA ILE A 104 15.85 -9.83 -17.64
C ILE A 104 16.45 -8.44 -17.43
N ASN A 105 17.78 -8.30 -17.47
CA ASN A 105 18.43 -6.99 -17.34
C ASN A 105 18.02 -6.04 -18.48
N ALA A 106 17.89 -6.54 -19.71
CA ALA A 106 17.39 -5.74 -20.83
C ALA A 106 15.92 -5.32 -20.63
N TYR A 107 15.05 -6.20 -20.14
CA TYR A 107 13.66 -5.84 -19.83
C TYR A 107 13.54 -4.83 -18.69
N LYS A 108 14.40 -4.87 -17.68
CA LYS A 108 14.44 -3.83 -16.63
C LYS A 108 14.82 -2.46 -17.21
N LEU A 109 15.77 -2.44 -18.15
CA LEU A 109 16.18 -1.22 -18.87
C LEU A 109 15.05 -0.69 -19.76
N GLU A 110 14.41 -1.58 -20.52
CA GLU A 110 13.24 -1.26 -21.35
C GLU A 110 12.10 -0.66 -20.50
N TYR A 111 11.76 -1.34 -19.39
CA TYR A 111 10.74 -0.88 -18.45
C TYR A 111 11.04 0.53 -17.93
N SER A 112 12.28 0.78 -17.51
CA SER A 112 12.67 2.03 -16.87
C SER A 112 12.65 3.20 -17.85
N PHE A 113 13.17 3.02 -19.06
CA PHE A 113 13.49 4.15 -19.94
C PHE A 113 12.65 4.24 -21.21
N GLN A 114 11.89 3.21 -21.58
CA GLN A 114 11.13 3.19 -22.84
C GLN A 114 9.64 3.10 -22.66
N LEU A 115 9.18 2.34 -21.67
CA LEU A 115 7.76 2.25 -21.40
C LEU A 115 7.25 3.59 -20.89
N GLN A 116 6.34 4.17 -21.66
CA GLN A 116 5.59 5.36 -21.29
C GLN A 116 4.25 4.90 -20.77
N PHE A 117 3.99 5.15 -19.49
CA PHE A 117 2.73 4.79 -18.84
C PHE A 117 1.78 5.98 -18.91
N GLU A 118 1.07 6.09 -20.02
CA GLU A 118 0.08 7.13 -20.30
C GLU A 118 -1.24 6.48 -20.74
N ASN A 119 -2.37 7.17 -20.52
CA ASN A 119 -3.67 6.72 -21.01
C ASN A 119 -3.84 7.01 -22.52
N SER A 120 -2.93 6.47 -23.33
CA SER A 120 -2.95 6.53 -24.79
C SER A 120 -2.96 5.12 -25.37
N LYS A 121 -3.61 4.95 -26.53
CA LYS A 121 -3.71 3.63 -27.18
C LYS A 121 -2.34 3.02 -27.47
N ASP A 122 -1.39 3.84 -27.93
CA ASP A 122 -0.04 3.38 -28.26
C ASP A 122 0.75 2.94 -27.02
N ALA A 123 0.62 3.66 -25.90
CA ALA A 123 1.24 3.30 -24.63
C ALA A 123 0.67 1.98 -24.07
N ILE A 124 -0.65 1.81 -24.14
CA ILE A 124 -1.34 0.57 -23.74
C ILE A 124 -0.82 -0.62 -24.57
N ILE A 125 -0.80 -0.50 -25.90
CA ILE A 125 -0.34 -1.57 -26.80
C ILE A 125 1.13 -1.94 -26.54
N LYS A 126 2.00 -0.96 -26.33
CA LYS A 126 3.41 -1.22 -25.99
C LYS A 126 3.55 -1.93 -24.65
N THR A 127 2.78 -1.52 -23.65
CA THR A 127 2.76 -2.15 -22.33
C THR A 127 2.28 -3.59 -22.41
N GLU A 128 1.19 -3.85 -23.14
CA GLU A 128 0.68 -5.20 -23.39
C GLU A 128 1.73 -6.07 -24.09
N SER A 129 2.39 -5.55 -25.14
CA SER A 129 3.45 -6.27 -25.86
C SER A 129 4.63 -6.62 -24.95
N PHE A 130 5.01 -5.73 -24.04
CA PHE A 130 6.04 -5.99 -23.02
C PHE A 130 5.61 -7.09 -22.04
N VAL A 131 4.38 -7.03 -21.53
CA VAL A 131 3.81 -8.05 -20.64
C VAL A 131 3.80 -9.42 -21.32
N CYS A 132 3.32 -9.50 -22.57
CA CYS A 132 3.32 -10.74 -23.36
C CYS A 132 4.71 -11.36 -23.48
N ARG A 133 5.73 -10.54 -23.79
CA ARG A 133 7.12 -11.02 -23.90
C ARG A 133 7.65 -11.55 -22.57
N CYS A 134 7.39 -10.84 -21.47
CA CYS A 134 7.78 -11.29 -20.14
C CYS A 134 7.17 -12.63 -19.77
N LEU A 135 5.84 -12.80 -19.96
CA LEU A 135 5.14 -14.05 -19.64
C LEU A 135 5.58 -15.20 -20.54
N ARG A 136 5.80 -14.94 -21.83
CA ARG A 136 6.32 -15.93 -22.77
C ARG A 136 7.71 -16.41 -22.38
N ASP A 137 8.62 -15.51 -22.06
CA ASP A 137 9.98 -15.86 -21.67
C ASP A 137 10.01 -16.59 -20.33
N PHE A 138 9.11 -16.24 -19.40
CA PHE A 138 8.92 -16.98 -18.16
C PHE A 138 8.46 -18.42 -18.41
N LYS A 139 7.46 -18.59 -19.30
CA LYS A 139 6.98 -19.92 -19.70
C LYS A 139 8.07 -20.74 -20.39
N ASN A 140 8.81 -20.13 -21.32
CA ASN A 140 9.86 -20.78 -22.10
C ASN A 140 11.09 -21.13 -21.29
N ALA A 141 11.44 -20.31 -20.28
CA ALA A 141 12.53 -20.62 -19.37
C ALA A 141 12.30 -21.99 -18.71
N GLY A 142 11.04 -22.33 -18.46
CA GLY A 142 10.63 -23.56 -17.83
C GLY A 142 11.13 -23.63 -16.38
N ARG A 143 10.38 -24.31 -15.52
CA ARG A 143 10.96 -24.88 -14.32
C ARG A 143 10.97 -26.38 -14.52
N ALA A 144 12.03 -27.06 -14.12
CA ALA A 144 11.90 -28.49 -13.89
C ALA A 144 10.78 -28.64 -12.86
N ASP A 145 9.73 -29.41 -13.19
CA ASP A 145 8.71 -29.77 -12.20
C ASP A 145 9.46 -30.25 -10.96
N ALA A 146 9.21 -29.57 -9.84
CA ALA A 146 9.86 -29.90 -8.60
C ALA A 146 9.59 -31.38 -8.35
N GLY A 147 10.64 -32.21 -8.40
CA GLY A 147 10.57 -33.54 -7.82
C GLY A 147 10.13 -33.44 -6.35
N ASP A 148 9.68 -34.56 -5.79
CA ASP A 148 9.02 -34.78 -4.48
C ASP A 148 9.67 -34.18 -3.20
N THR A 149 10.48 -33.11 -3.27
CA THR A 149 11.00 -32.35 -2.13
C THR A 149 10.49 -30.90 -2.15
N PRO A 150 9.33 -30.61 -1.53
CA PRO A 150 8.66 -29.31 -1.59
C PRO A 150 9.25 -28.23 -0.66
N SER A 151 10.33 -28.51 0.07
CA SER A 151 10.67 -27.72 1.26
C SER A 151 11.56 -26.48 1.05
N THR A 152 12.07 -26.23 -0.16
CA THR A 152 13.04 -25.14 -0.42
C THR A 152 13.00 -24.68 -1.88
N ILE A 153 11.85 -24.25 -2.39
CA ILE A 153 11.82 -23.56 -3.69
C ILE A 153 12.18 -22.08 -3.44
N GLU A 154 13.47 -21.76 -3.59
CA GLU A 154 14.00 -20.39 -3.50
C GLU A 154 13.51 -19.55 -4.69
N ALA A 155 13.50 -18.22 -4.52
CA ALA A 155 13.19 -17.29 -5.60
C ALA A 155 14.23 -17.42 -6.72
N GLU A 156 13.78 -17.51 -7.97
CA GLU A 156 14.66 -17.62 -9.13
C GLU A 156 14.74 -16.28 -9.88
N PRO A 157 15.86 -16.00 -10.57
CA PRO A 157 15.97 -14.78 -11.40
C PRO A 157 14.86 -14.66 -12.45
N THR A 158 14.32 -15.78 -12.93
CA THR A 158 13.21 -15.83 -13.89
C THR A 158 11.90 -15.30 -13.31
N ASP A 159 11.72 -15.31 -11.98
CA ASP A 159 10.57 -14.71 -11.31
C ASP A 159 10.44 -13.22 -11.63
N ASP A 160 11.57 -12.53 -11.88
CA ASP A 160 11.61 -11.12 -12.27
C ASP A 160 10.77 -10.85 -13.52
N LEU A 161 10.60 -11.82 -14.42
CA LEU A 161 9.77 -11.67 -15.62
C LEU A 161 8.29 -11.51 -15.25
N CYS A 162 7.78 -12.33 -14.33
CA CYS A 162 6.41 -12.20 -13.82
C CYS A 162 6.25 -10.93 -12.99
N LEU A 163 7.26 -10.55 -12.20
CA LEU A 163 7.25 -9.30 -11.44
C LEU A 163 7.20 -8.09 -12.37
N LEU A 164 8.03 -8.04 -13.42
CA LEU A 164 8.02 -6.96 -14.41
C LEU A 164 6.69 -6.87 -15.16
N ALA A 165 6.09 -8.01 -15.52
CA ALA A 165 4.76 -8.06 -16.11
C ALA A 165 3.71 -7.43 -15.18
N ALA A 166 3.68 -7.85 -13.90
CA ALA A 166 2.76 -7.30 -12.92
C ALA A 166 3.03 -5.80 -12.65
N MET A 167 4.29 -5.38 -12.56
CA MET A 167 4.69 -3.99 -12.40
C MET A 167 4.21 -3.11 -13.55
N ALA A 168 4.28 -3.59 -14.79
CA ALA A 168 3.81 -2.87 -15.96
C ALA A 168 2.28 -2.70 -15.94
N LEU A 169 1.52 -3.73 -15.54
CA LEU A 169 0.07 -3.66 -15.38
C LEU A 169 -0.34 -2.71 -14.25
N ILE A 170 0.38 -2.71 -13.11
CA ILE A 170 0.13 -1.79 -12.00
C ILE A 170 0.32 -0.32 -12.44
N ARG A 171 1.39 -0.03 -13.18
CA ARG A 171 1.62 1.30 -13.74
C ARG A 171 0.55 1.70 -14.74
N LEU A 172 0.06 0.74 -15.53
CA LEU A 172 -1.02 0.98 -16.45
C LEU A 172 -2.34 1.28 -15.72
N HIS A 173 -2.62 0.56 -14.63
CA HIS A 173 -3.73 0.86 -13.73
C HIS A 173 -3.68 2.32 -13.26
N ASP A 174 -2.52 2.78 -12.75
CA ASP A 174 -2.35 4.15 -12.27
C ASP A 174 -2.55 5.17 -13.39
N ALA A 175 -2.05 4.90 -14.59
CA ALA A 175 -2.22 5.77 -15.75
C ALA A 175 -3.70 5.87 -16.23
N ILE A 176 -4.46 4.77 -16.19
CA ILE A 176 -5.86 4.72 -16.65
C ILE A 176 -6.81 5.30 -15.60
N ALA A 177 -6.65 4.89 -14.34
CA ALA A 177 -7.61 5.13 -13.28
C ALA A 177 -7.22 6.30 -12.36
N GLY A 178 -5.97 6.76 -12.43
CA GLY A 178 -5.44 7.76 -11.52
C GLY A 178 -5.58 7.28 -10.08
N SER A 179 -6.41 7.97 -9.30
CA SER A 179 -6.64 7.64 -7.89
C SER A 179 -7.68 6.53 -7.65
N THR A 180 -8.39 6.03 -8.68
CA THR A 180 -9.39 4.96 -8.52
C THR A 180 -8.81 3.58 -8.80
N THR A 181 -9.50 2.53 -8.35
CA THR A 181 -9.06 1.14 -8.52
C THR A 181 -9.68 0.51 -9.77
N ASN A 182 -8.85 -0.14 -10.59
CA ASN A 182 -9.24 -0.75 -11.87
C ASN A 182 -9.07 -2.27 -11.88
N SER A 183 -9.87 -2.97 -12.68
CA SER A 183 -9.82 -4.41 -12.92
C SER A 183 -8.47 -4.93 -13.44
N VAL A 184 -7.61 -4.06 -14.03
CA VAL A 184 -6.22 -4.41 -14.39
C VAL A 184 -5.42 -4.96 -13.19
N LEU A 185 -5.73 -4.54 -11.96
CA LEU A 185 -5.09 -5.10 -10.76
C LEU A 185 -5.46 -6.57 -10.50
N VAL A 186 -6.63 -7.03 -10.96
CA VAL A 186 -7.02 -8.45 -10.90
C VAL A 186 -6.11 -9.29 -11.79
N GLN A 187 -5.75 -8.77 -12.98
CA GLN A 187 -4.80 -9.43 -13.88
C GLN A 187 -3.40 -9.53 -13.25
N ALA A 188 -2.91 -8.41 -12.69
CA ALA A 188 -1.63 -8.39 -12.00
C ALA A 188 -1.62 -9.37 -10.81
N ALA A 189 -2.70 -9.44 -10.03
CA ALA A 189 -2.86 -10.40 -8.95
C ALA A 189 -2.83 -11.86 -9.48
N GLY A 190 -3.55 -12.17 -10.56
CA GLY A 190 -3.55 -13.51 -11.16
C GLY A 190 -2.16 -13.97 -11.60
N ILE A 191 -1.39 -13.10 -12.26
CA ILE A 191 0.01 -13.39 -12.66
C ILE A 191 0.88 -13.69 -11.43
N LEU A 192 0.79 -12.87 -10.37
CA LEU A 192 1.58 -13.07 -9.16
C LEU A 192 1.14 -14.31 -8.37
N GLU A 193 -0.14 -14.64 -8.36
CA GLU A 193 -0.65 -15.88 -7.76
C GLU A 193 -0.09 -17.11 -8.48
N HIS A 194 -0.06 -17.08 -9.81
CA HIS A 194 0.53 -18.15 -10.60
C HIS A 194 2.03 -18.26 -10.34
N LEU A 195 2.74 -17.13 -10.25
CA LEU A 195 4.15 -17.10 -9.86
C LEU A 195 4.37 -17.79 -8.52
N LEU A 196 3.54 -17.51 -7.51
CA LEU A 196 3.66 -18.10 -6.18
C LEU A 196 3.33 -19.60 -6.10
N LEU A 197 2.66 -20.18 -7.09
CA LEU A 197 2.57 -21.65 -7.20
C LEU A 197 3.95 -22.26 -7.45
N LYS A 198 4.76 -21.58 -8.26
CA LYS A 198 6.12 -22.02 -8.59
C LYS A 198 7.10 -21.57 -7.53
N SER A 199 7.06 -20.31 -7.09
CA SER A 199 7.96 -19.72 -6.07
C SER A 199 7.20 -19.29 -4.81
N PRO A 200 6.72 -20.21 -3.96
CA PRO A 200 5.91 -19.89 -2.77
C PRO A 200 6.53 -18.89 -1.78
N HIS A 201 7.86 -18.79 -1.76
CA HIS A 201 8.62 -17.95 -0.83
C HIS A 201 9.17 -16.66 -1.47
N ASN A 202 8.76 -16.31 -2.70
CA ASN A 202 9.16 -15.05 -3.32
C ASN A 202 8.53 -13.87 -2.55
N TYR A 203 9.33 -13.18 -1.75
CA TYR A 203 8.86 -12.12 -0.86
C TYR A 203 8.40 -10.86 -1.60
N GLU A 204 8.98 -10.55 -2.76
CA GLU A 204 8.58 -9.41 -3.58
C GLU A 204 7.17 -9.64 -4.13
N ALA A 205 6.91 -10.83 -4.67
CA ALA A 205 5.58 -11.23 -5.13
C ALA A 205 4.54 -11.26 -4.00
N LEU A 206 4.91 -11.80 -2.83
CA LEU A 206 4.05 -11.80 -1.64
C LEU A 206 3.72 -10.38 -1.17
N LEU A 207 4.71 -9.48 -1.08
CA LEU A 207 4.50 -8.09 -0.67
C LEU A 207 3.62 -7.33 -1.66
N LEU A 208 3.85 -7.52 -2.96
CA LEU A 208 3.02 -6.92 -4.01
C LEU A 208 1.58 -7.42 -3.95
N LEU A 209 1.36 -8.74 -3.79
CA LEU A 209 0.02 -9.29 -3.64
C LEU A 209 -0.71 -8.77 -2.41
N VAL A 210 -0.03 -8.61 -1.26
CA VAL A 210 -0.62 -7.98 -0.07
C VAL A 210 -1.14 -6.58 -0.42
N ARG A 211 -0.33 -5.76 -1.11
CA ARG A 211 -0.73 -4.40 -1.50
C ARG A 211 -1.86 -4.37 -2.54
N ILE A 212 -1.78 -5.21 -3.56
CA ILE A 212 -2.84 -5.32 -4.58
C ILE A 212 -4.15 -5.77 -3.92
N TYR A 213 -4.13 -6.78 -3.05
CA TYR A 213 -5.34 -7.24 -2.36
C TYR A 213 -5.93 -6.18 -1.46
N LEU A 214 -5.10 -5.39 -0.76
CA LEU A 214 -5.61 -4.25 0.00
C LEU A 214 -6.28 -3.24 -0.92
N LEU A 215 -5.70 -2.88 -2.07
CA LEU A 215 -6.31 -1.97 -3.05
C LEU A 215 -7.62 -2.51 -3.63
N LEU A 216 -7.67 -3.81 -3.92
CA LEU A 216 -8.88 -4.50 -4.36
C LEU A 216 -9.95 -4.61 -3.25
N GLY A 217 -9.66 -4.24 -2.00
CA GLY A 217 -10.59 -4.44 -0.88
C GLY A 217 -10.68 -5.89 -0.38
N ALA A 218 -9.80 -6.77 -0.83
CA ALA A 218 -9.73 -8.19 -0.50
C ALA A 218 -8.86 -8.44 0.75
N GLY A 219 -9.30 -7.90 1.90
CA GLY A 219 -8.49 -7.89 3.12
C GLY A 219 -8.20 -9.27 3.72
N SER A 220 -9.11 -10.24 3.61
CA SER A 220 -8.88 -11.61 4.12
C SER A 220 -7.78 -12.33 3.32
N LEU A 221 -7.70 -12.10 2.01
CA LEU A 221 -6.58 -12.58 1.19
C LEU A 221 -5.28 -11.86 1.53
N ALA A 222 -5.31 -10.53 1.74
CA ALA A 222 -4.12 -9.78 2.13
C ALA A 222 -3.52 -10.31 3.45
N LEU A 223 -4.36 -10.62 4.44
CA LEU A 223 -3.97 -11.26 5.70
C LEU A 223 -3.32 -12.63 5.46
N LYS A 224 -3.99 -13.48 4.69
CA LYS A 224 -3.49 -14.83 4.32
C LYS A 224 -2.13 -14.75 3.62
N LYS A 225 -1.92 -13.83 2.68
CA LYS A 225 -0.62 -13.67 2.00
C LYS A 225 0.45 -13.09 2.90
N PHE A 226 0.09 -12.13 3.75
CA PHE A 226 1.04 -11.54 4.69
C PHE A 226 1.57 -12.58 5.69
N SER A 227 0.74 -13.54 6.10
CA SER A 227 1.18 -14.64 6.98
C SER A 227 2.36 -15.44 6.40
N LYS A 228 2.38 -15.65 5.08
CA LYS A 228 3.45 -16.39 4.37
C LYS A 228 4.81 -15.70 4.43
N LEU A 229 4.83 -14.37 4.57
CA LEU A 229 6.08 -13.61 4.78
C LEU A 229 6.75 -13.94 6.12
N SER A 230 6.03 -14.57 7.06
CA SER A 230 6.56 -15.00 8.37
C SER A 230 7.26 -13.86 9.13
N VAL A 231 6.68 -12.66 9.09
CA VAL A 231 7.22 -11.44 9.71
C VAL A 231 7.45 -11.64 11.21
N LYS A 232 8.70 -11.41 11.66
CA LYS A 232 9.15 -11.62 13.04
C LYS A 232 10.00 -10.45 13.55
N GLN A 233 9.93 -10.22 14.85
CA GLN A 233 10.79 -9.28 15.58
C GLN A 233 10.85 -7.89 14.92
N ILE A 234 12.04 -7.39 14.58
CA ILE A 234 12.27 -6.06 14.02
C ILE A 234 11.51 -5.81 12.71
N GLN A 235 11.10 -6.86 11.99
CA GLN A 235 10.30 -6.72 10.78
C GLN A 235 8.90 -6.14 11.05
N TYR A 236 8.41 -6.17 12.31
CA TYR A 236 7.20 -5.43 12.69
C TYR A 236 7.38 -3.91 12.63
N GLU A 237 8.60 -3.41 12.82
CA GLU A 237 8.95 -2.00 12.63
C GLU A 237 9.11 -1.66 11.14
N THR A 238 9.84 -2.49 10.41
CA THR A 238 10.31 -2.13 9.07
C THR A 238 9.37 -2.57 7.94
N VAL A 239 8.65 -3.69 8.07
CA VAL A 239 7.89 -4.32 6.97
C VAL A 239 6.38 -4.40 7.23
N ALA A 240 5.96 -4.61 8.48
CA ALA A 240 4.54 -4.89 8.78
C ALA A 240 3.57 -3.75 8.44
N HIS A 241 4.10 -2.54 8.22
CA HIS A 241 3.32 -1.42 7.72
C HIS A 241 2.68 -1.67 6.35
N ASN A 242 3.18 -2.65 5.58
CA ASN A 242 2.58 -3.06 4.32
C ASN A 242 1.18 -3.64 4.45
N LEU A 243 0.87 -4.28 5.59
CA LEU A 243 -0.45 -4.81 5.88
C LEU A 243 -1.26 -3.87 6.78
N PHE A 244 -0.69 -3.43 7.90
CA PHE A 244 -1.50 -2.87 8.99
C PHE A 244 -1.92 -1.41 8.77
N THR A 245 -1.34 -0.69 7.81
CA THR A 245 -1.72 0.70 7.52
C THR A 245 -3.14 0.74 6.94
N ARG A 246 -4.07 1.46 7.60
CA ARG A 246 -5.50 1.55 7.25
C ARG A 246 -6.28 0.23 7.25
N LEU A 247 -5.70 -0.86 7.77
CA LEU A 247 -6.38 -2.17 7.80
C LEU A 247 -7.72 -2.11 8.54
N ALA A 248 -7.84 -1.33 9.62
CA ALA A 248 -9.09 -1.19 10.38
C ALA A 248 -10.24 -0.55 9.60
N THR A 249 -9.95 0.03 8.45
CA THR A 249 -10.95 0.65 7.56
C THR A 249 -11.12 -0.11 6.25
N ILE A 250 -10.42 -1.23 6.06
CA ILE A 250 -10.54 -2.08 4.87
C ILE A 250 -11.15 -3.42 5.27
N HIS A 251 -10.63 -4.01 6.35
CA HIS A 251 -11.07 -5.31 6.84
C HIS A 251 -10.93 -5.36 8.37
N PRO A 252 -11.87 -4.76 9.12
CA PRO A 252 -11.80 -4.71 10.58
C PRO A 252 -12.18 -6.01 11.30
N GLN A 253 -12.94 -6.87 10.65
CA GLN A 253 -13.44 -8.14 11.16
C GLN A 253 -12.37 -9.25 11.07
N SER A 254 -12.60 -10.33 11.82
CA SER A 254 -11.82 -11.55 11.65
C SER A 254 -12.25 -12.24 10.36
N ALA A 255 -11.29 -12.59 9.51
CA ALA A 255 -11.54 -13.48 8.39
C ALA A 255 -11.90 -14.90 8.89
N PRO A 256 -12.55 -15.73 8.06
CA PRO A 256 -12.81 -17.12 8.39
C PRO A 256 -11.51 -17.86 8.79
N PRO A 257 -11.52 -18.63 9.89
CA PRO A 257 -10.35 -19.39 10.30
C PRO A 257 -10.03 -20.46 9.23
N SER A 258 -8.74 -20.61 8.93
CA SER A 258 -8.24 -21.71 8.11
C SER A 258 -7.30 -22.58 8.94
N LEU A 259 -7.25 -23.87 8.62
CA LEU A 259 -6.56 -24.88 9.44
C LEU A 259 -5.05 -24.60 9.60
N ASP A 260 -4.46 -23.90 8.62
CA ASP A 260 -3.02 -23.65 8.53
C ASP A 260 -2.60 -22.28 9.11
N LEU A 261 -3.53 -21.46 9.60
CA LEU A 261 -3.26 -20.10 10.06
C LEU A 261 -3.45 -19.95 11.58
N ASP A 262 -2.50 -19.26 12.22
CA ASP A 262 -2.69 -18.82 13.60
C ASP A 262 -3.74 -17.70 13.65
N ARG A 263 -4.34 -17.50 14.83
CA ARG A 263 -5.31 -16.41 15.04
C ARG A 263 -4.79 -15.03 14.61
N LYS A 264 -3.51 -14.73 14.84
CA LYS A 264 -2.88 -13.45 14.44
C LYS A 264 -2.87 -13.22 12.93
N ASP A 265 -3.02 -14.27 12.13
CA ASP A 265 -2.87 -14.26 10.68
C ASP A 265 -4.20 -14.11 9.94
N TYR A 266 -5.33 -14.22 10.64
CA TYR A 266 -6.68 -13.99 10.09
C TYR A 266 -7.54 -13.01 10.92
N ASP A 267 -7.20 -12.74 12.18
CA ASP A 267 -7.85 -11.73 13.05
C ASP A 267 -6.98 -10.46 13.12
N PRO A 268 -7.38 -9.34 12.46
CA PRO A 268 -6.64 -8.08 12.47
C PRO A 268 -6.29 -7.57 13.88
N GLN A 269 -7.17 -7.77 14.86
CA GLN A 269 -6.91 -7.35 16.24
C GLN A 269 -5.82 -8.19 16.88
N ALA A 270 -5.81 -9.50 16.62
CA ALA A 270 -4.76 -10.39 17.09
C ALA A 270 -3.42 -10.07 16.41
N GLY A 271 -3.42 -9.77 15.11
CA GLY A 271 -2.24 -9.35 14.36
C GLY A 271 -1.62 -8.07 14.93
N LEU A 272 -2.42 -7.02 15.18
CA LEU A 272 -1.94 -5.77 15.79
C LEU A 272 -1.46 -5.95 17.23
N ARG A 273 -2.13 -6.81 18.02
CA ARG A 273 -1.64 -7.18 19.37
C ARG A 273 -0.26 -7.83 19.30
N GLN A 274 -0.04 -8.72 18.33
CA GLN A 274 1.27 -9.36 18.13
C GLN A 274 2.34 -8.35 17.71
N ALA A 275 2.01 -7.40 16.83
CA ALA A 275 2.93 -6.32 16.45
C ALA A 275 3.29 -5.43 17.64
N LEU A 276 2.32 -5.08 18.51
CA LEU A 276 2.56 -4.29 19.72
C LEU A 276 3.34 -5.06 20.79
N LEU A 277 3.16 -6.39 20.86
CA LEU A 277 3.93 -7.27 21.74
C LEU A 277 5.42 -7.26 21.41
N PHE A 278 5.79 -7.17 20.13
CA PHE A 278 7.19 -7.01 19.72
C PHE A 278 7.85 -5.81 20.41
N TYR A 279 7.25 -4.62 20.41
CA TYR A 279 7.85 -3.44 21.04
C TYR A 279 8.05 -3.60 22.55
N ARG A 280 7.11 -4.28 23.22
CA ARG A 280 7.26 -4.60 24.66
C ARG A 280 8.45 -5.51 24.89
N ASN A 281 8.62 -6.54 24.06
CA ASN A 281 9.72 -7.48 24.19
C ASN A 281 11.07 -6.81 23.82
N ALA A 282 11.06 -5.93 22.81
CA ALA A 282 12.23 -5.17 22.38
C ALA A 282 12.73 -4.19 23.46
N GLU A 283 11.83 -3.59 24.24
CA GLU A 283 12.21 -2.75 25.39
C GLU A 283 13.02 -3.54 26.44
N SER A 284 12.57 -4.75 26.78
CA SER A 284 13.31 -5.64 27.68
C SER A 284 14.64 -6.09 27.09
N ALA A 285 14.65 -6.51 25.81
CA ALA A 285 15.85 -7.01 25.14
C ALA A 285 16.94 -5.93 24.99
N THR A 286 16.56 -4.70 24.61
CA THR A 286 17.50 -3.58 24.48
C THR A 286 18.05 -3.13 25.83
N THR A 287 17.25 -3.18 26.90
CA THR A 287 17.72 -2.87 28.27
C THR A 287 18.73 -3.90 28.78
N TYR A 288 18.51 -5.19 28.48
CA TYR A 288 19.46 -6.26 28.79
C TYR A 288 20.77 -6.11 27.98
N SER A 289 20.66 -5.83 26.68
CA SER A 289 21.80 -5.58 25.79
C SER A 289 22.67 -4.43 26.29
N LEU A 290 22.04 -3.34 26.75
CA LEU A 290 22.72 -2.19 27.34
C LEU A 290 23.53 -2.57 28.58
N SER A 291 22.90 -3.27 29.53
CA SER A 291 23.54 -3.66 30.80
C SER A 291 24.74 -4.58 30.54
N THR A 292 24.53 -5.61 29.72
CA THR A 292 25.57 -6.58 29.32
C THR A 292 26.69 -5.92 28.52
N GLY A 293 26.36 -4.95 27.68
CA GLY A 293 27.33 -4.18 26.90
C GLY A 293 28.26 -3.35 27.79
N LEU A 294 27.72 -2.75 28.86
CA LEU A 294 28.51 -2.00 29.86
C LEU A 294 29.41 -2.93 30.68
N ASP A 295 28.88 -4.07 31.15
CA ASP A 295 29.65 -5.04 31.94
C ASP A 295 30.85 -5.60 31.16
N ASN A 296 30.70 -5.77 29.83
CA ASN A 296 31.74 -6.29 28.95
C ASN A 296 32.62 -5.21 28.28
N GLY A 297 32.43 -3.92 28.59
CA GLY A 297 33.20 -2.83 28.00
C GLY A 297 32.93 -2.57 26.50
N SER A 298 31.76 -2.96 25.98
CA SER A 298 31.38 -2.81 24.58
C SER A 298 30.68 -1.47 24.29
N TYR A 299 31.40 -0.36 24.49
CA TYR A 299 30.83 0.99 24.46
C TYR A 299 30.20 1.40 23.12
N ILE A 300 30.76 0.95 21.98
CA ILE A 300 30.20 1.24 20.65
C ILE A 300 28.82 0.59 20.48
N ASN A 301 28.65 -0.64 20.94
CA ASN A 301 27.37 -1.36 20.85
C ASN A 301 26.34 -0.83 21.86
N VAL A 302 26.81 -0.27 22.97
CA VAL A 302 25.97 0.40 23.98
C VAL A 302 25.33 1.64 23.37
N GLU A 303 26.08 2.47 22.65
CA GLU A 303 25.54 3.65 21.95
C GLU A 303 24.43 3.24 20.96
N GLY A 304 24.71 2.28 20.06
CA GLY A 304 23.70 1.78 19.12
C GLY A 304 22.48 1.15 19.81
N SER A 305 22.65 0.52 20.98
CA SER A 305 21.52 -0.02 21.77
C SER A 305 20.65 1.09 22.36
N ILE A 306 21.23 2.23 22.76
CA ILE A 306 20.50 3.40 23.25
C ILE A 306 19.69 4.03 22.11
N GLU A 307 20.30 4.20 20.94
CA GLU A 307 19.63 4.73 19.75
C GLU A 307 18.45 3.85 19.34
N LEU A 308 18.67 2.54 19.19
CA LEU A 308 17.61 1.58 18.85
C LEU A 308 16.47 1.60 19.87
N ARG A 309 16.78 1.65 21.17
CA ARG A 309 15.76 1.73 22.22
C ARG A 309 14.93 3.01 22.10
N ASN A 310 15.57 4.15 21.85
CA ASN A 310 14.89 5.44 21.69
C ASN A 310 14.01 5.46 20.44
N ASP A 311 14.52 4.94 19.32
CA ASP A 311 13.78 4.81 18.07
C ASP A 311 12.54 3.92 18.23
N LEU A 312 12.68 2.73 18.83
CA LEU A 312 11.55 1.82 19.06
C LEU A 312 10.57 2.37 20.11
N LYS A 313 11.06 3.10 21.12
CA LYS A 313 10.20 3.72 22.14
C LYS A 313 9.28 4.77 21.53
N ASN A 314 9.82 5.60 20.64
CA ASN A 314 9.11 6.69 19.97
C ASN A 314 8.73 6.35 18.51
N SER A 315 8.63 5.06 18.19
CA SER A 315 8.34 4.61 16.83
C SER A 315 6.97 5.11 16.36
N LEU A 316 6.96 5.60 15.11
CA LEU A 316 5.78 5.99 14.37
C LEU A 316 4.83 4.80 14.21
N CYS A 317 5.36 3.64 13.79
CA CYS A 317 4.62 2.40 13.64
C CYS A 317 3.99 1.95 14.96
N ARG A 318 4.74 2.00 16.07
CA ARG A 318 4.20 1.65 17.39
C ARG A 318 2.96 2.46 17.76
N LYS A 319 2.99 3.77 17.52
CA LYS A 319 1.86 4.66 17.81
C LYS A 319 0.71 4.45 16.84
N LEU A 320 1.00 4.23 15.55
CA LEU A 320 0.00 3.90 14.54
C LEU A 320 -0.73 2.60 14.86
N TRP A 321 -0.02 1.51 15.20
CA TRP A 321 -0.63 0.23 15.59
C TRP A 321 -1.49 0.34 16.84
N ALA A 322 -1.08 1.15 17.82
CA ALA A 322 -1.89 1.42 19.00
C ALA A 322 -3.21 2.13 18.63
N LEU A 323 -3.16 3.15 17.77
CA LEU A 323 -4.35 3.87 17.31
C LEU A 323 -5.28 3.01 16.45
N GLU A 324 -4.71 2.21 15.53
CA GLU A 324 -5.45 1.24 14.71
C GLU A 324 -6.10 0.14 15.56
N ALA A 325 -5.40 -0.39 16.57
CA ALA A 325 -5.97 -1.38 17.49
C ALA A 325 -7.15 -0.79 18.30
N ARG A 326 -7.03 0.48 18.71
CA ARG A 326 -8.14 1.20 19.37
C ARG A 326 -9.29 1.47 18.39
N ARG A 327 -9.01 1.66 17.10
CA ARG A 327 -10.00 1.79 16.03
C ARG A 327 -10.79 0.51 15.84
N LEU A 328 -10.10 -0.62 15.72
CA LEU A 328 -10.77 -1.91 15.66
C LEU A 328 -11.64 -2.16 16.88
N HIS A 329 -11.15 -1.84 18.08
CA HIS A 329 -11.91 -2.02 19.31
C HIS A 329 -13.20 -1.19 19.34
N ARG A 330 -13.15 0.08 18.92
CA ARG A 330 -14.37 0.92 18.91
C ARG A 330 -15.34 0.54 17.80
N ILE A 331 -14.87 -0.01 16.68
CA ILE A 331 -15.72 -0.42 15.56
C ILE A 331 -16.35 -1.79 15.82
N VAL A 332 -15.54 -2.83 16.07
CA VAL A 332 -15.97 -4.24 16.16
C VAL A 332 -16.09 -4.73 17.61
N GLY A 333 -15.59 -3.99 18.59
CA GLY A 333 -15.51 -4.45 19.98
C GLY A 333 -14.23 -5.26 20.25
N GLY A 334 -14.17 -6.02 21.35
CA GLY A 334 -13.05 -6.90 21.68
C GLY A 334 -12.42 -6.64 23.05
N PRO A 335 -11.21 -7.15 23.33
CA PRO A 335 -10.56 -7.04 24.63
C PRO A 335 -10.11 -5.61 24.95
N SER A 336 -9.81 -5.37 26.23
CA SER A 336 -9.41 -4.04 26.72
C SER A 336 -8.17 -3.49 26.00
N ILE A 337 -8.25 -2.22 25.61
CA ILE A 337 -7.20 -1.44 24.93
C ILE A 337 -6.41 -0.51 25.88
N SER A 338 -6.70 -0.55 27.18
CA SER A 338 -6.10 0.36 28.19
C SER A 338 -4.58 0.25 28.28
N GLN A 339 -4.01 -0.91 27.95
CA GLN A 339 -2.56 -1.11 27.92
C GLN A 339 -1.83 -0.19 26.91
N TYR A 340 -2.55 0.37 25.94
CA TYR A 340 -1.99 1.26 24.91
C TYR A 340 -2.09 2.75 25.25
N ASP A 341 -2.75 3.12 26.36
CA ASP A 341 -2.96 4.53 26.74
C ASP A 341 -1.65 5.31 26.80
N LYS A 342 -0.61 4.74 27.42
CA LYS A 342 0.72 5.37 27.52
C LYS A 342 1.38 5.61 26.16
N ILE A 343 1.10 4.77 25.17
CA ILE A 343 1.67 4.88 23.82
C ILE A 343 0.98 6.02 23.07
N VAL A 344 -0.35 6.05 23.09
CA VAL A 344 -1.15 7.05 22.36
C VAL A 344 -0.97 8.46 22.96
N LEU A 345 -0.91 8.56 24.29
CA LEU A 345 -0.72 9.82 25.01
C LEU A 345 0.73 10.34 24.95
N ASN A 346 1.68 9.54 24.47
CA ASN A 346 3.07 10.00 24.31
C ASN A 346 3.16 11.07 23.22
N LYS A 347 3.71 12.23 23.57
CA LYS A 347 3.90 13.40 22.70
C LYS A 347 5.35 13.60 22.26
N SER A 348 6.24 12.68 22.62
CA SER A 348 7.64 12.73 22.17
C SER A 348 7.69 12.71 20.63
N PRO A 349 8.69 13.38 20.01
CA PRO A 349 8.88 13.33 18.57
C PRO A 349 8.95 11.88 18.06
N LEU A 350 8.25 11.60 16.97
CA LEU A 350 8.17 10.25 16.41
C LEU A 350 9.38 9.95 15.52
N SER A 351 9.86 8.72 15.58
CA SER A 351 10.91 8.17 14.72
C SER A 351 10.25 7.23 13.70
N ASP A 352 10.50 7.43 12.41
CA ASP A 352 9.95 6.60 11.32
C ASP A 352 11.06 5.74 10.72
N LYS A 353 10.95 4.41 10.87
CA LYS A 353 11.92 3.42 10.39
C LYS A 353 11.30 2.44 9.40
N ARG A 354 10.15 2.76 8.81
CA ARG A 354 9.55 1.95 7.75
C ARG A 354 10.50 1.87 6.56
N SER A 355 10.68 0.67 6.00
CA SER A 355 11.48 0.46 4.80
C SER A 355 10.60 -0.03 3.65
N PHE A 356 10.77 0.60 2.50
CA PHE A 356 10.07 0.23 1.26
C PHE A 356 10.99 -0.49 0.27
N GLU A 357 12.23 -0.80 0.66
CA GLU A 357 13.23 -1.46 -0.18
C GLU A 357 12.88 -2.92 -0.51
N GLY A 358 11.87 -3.49 0.15
CA GLY A 358 11.38 -4.85 -0.14
C GLY A 358 10.60 -4.99 -1.44
N PHE A 359 10.31 -3.88 -2.14
CA PHE A 359 9.68 -3.92 -3.46
C PHE A 359 10.74 -3.75 -4.56
N MET A 360 10.63 -4.56 -5.62
CA MET A 360 11.40 -4.32 -6.84
C MET A 360 11.09 -2.91 -7.38
N ASN A 361 12.14 -2.11 -7.58
CA ASN A 361 12.00 -0.75 -8.09
C ASN A 361 12.83 -0.56 -9.36
N CYS A 362 12.15 -0.62 -10.50
CA CYS A 362 12.74 -0.34 -11.81
C CYS A 362 12.44 1.09 -12.31
N GLU A 363 11.87 1.95 -11.46
CA GLU A 363 11.54 3.33 -11.82
C GLU A 363 12.80 4.16 -12.09
N PRO A 364 12.77 5.11 -13.03
CA PRO A 364 13.89 6.04 -13.23
C PRO A 364 14.22 6.83 -11.97
N ARG A 365 15.50 7.17 -11.78
CA ARG A 365 15.93 8.00 -10.66
C ARG A 365 15.23 9.36 -10.68
N GLY A 366 14.72 9.79 -9.53
CA GLY A 366 13.98 11.04 -9.38
C GLY A 366 12.49 10.95 -9.71
N LYS A 367 12.00 9.79 -10.17
CA LYS A 367 10.56 9.47 -10.21
C LYS A 367 10.11 8.87 -8.88
N PRO A 368 8.80 8.86 -8.57
CA PRO A 368 8.25 8.14 -7.43
C PRO A 368 8.72 6.69 -7.41
N ALA A 369 8.97 6.14 -6.23
CA ALA A 369 9.34 4.73 -6.12
C ALA A 369 8.18 3.83 -6.52
N PHE A 370 8.47 2.63 -7.03
CA PHE A 370 7.41 1.72 -7.49
C PHE A 370 6.33 1.41 -6.43
N GLU A 371 6.73 1.29 -5.16
CA GLU A 371 5.80 1.03 -4.04
C GLU A 371 4.67 2.07 -3.93
N GLU A 372 4.91 3.30 -4.38
CA GLU A 372 3.94 4.40 -4.27
C GLU A 372 2.69 4.14 -5.11
N TYR A 373 2.83 3.41 -6.22
CA TYR A 373 1.72 3.01 -7.11
C TYR A 373 0.86 1.89 -6.53
N VAL A 374 1.35 1.18 -5.51
CA VAL A 374 0.60 0.14 -4.79
C VAL A 374 0.25 0.55 -3.36
N ARG A 375 0.47 1.81 -3.01
CA ARG A 375 0.23 2.33 -1.67
C ARG A 375 -1.25 2.62 -1.45
N VAL A 376 -1.77 2.16 -0.31
CA VAL A 376 -3.15 2.43 0.11
C VAL A 376 -3.26 3.86 0.64
N GLY A 377 -3.64 4.78 -0.25
CA GLY A 377 -3.82 6.19 0.06
C GLY A 377 -2.52 6.95 0.36
N PRO A 378 -2.62 8.22 0.78
CA PRO A 378 -1.44 9.06 1.02
C PRO A 378 -0.55 8.54 2.16
N PHE A 379 0.75 8.83 2.08
CA PHE A 379 1.73 8.35 3.05
C PHE A 379 1.55 9.01 4.42
N GLN A 380 1.07 8.24 5.40
CA GLN A 380 0.82 8.71 6.76
C GLN A 380 2.14 8.96 7.50
N LYS A 381 2.40 10.18 7.97
CA LYS A 381 3.52 10.52 8.86
C LYS A 381 2.98 11.05 10.19
N THR A 382 3.76 11.92 10.84
CA THR A 382 3.46 12.45 12.17
C THR A 382 2.15 13.23 12.22
N GLN A 383 1.81 14.02 11.18
CA GLN A 383 0.61 14.84 11.21
C GLN A 383 -0.66 14.00 11.07
N ALA A 384 -0.64 12.97 10.21
CA ALA A 384 -1.72 12.00 10.14
C ALA A 384 -1.96 11.32 11.51
N ILE A 385 -0.90 10.91 12.21
CA ILE A 385 -1.01 10.27 13.52
C ILE A 385 -1.57 11.21 14.58
N ASN A 386 -1.17 12.49 14.55
CA ASN A 386 -1.75 13.50 15.43
C ASN A 386 -3.25 13.68 15.14
N ALA A 387 -3.64 13.67 13.87
CA ALA A 387 -5.04 13.75 13.47
C ALA A 387 -5.86 12.52 13.94
N LEU A 388 -5.30 11.31 13.81
CA LEU A 388 -5.91 10.09 14.35
C LEU A 388 -6.05 10.13 15.88
N ALA A 389 -5.09 10.75 16.58
CA ALA A 389 -5.14 10.93 18.02
C ALA A 389 -6.26 11.89 18.48
N VAL A 390 -6.66 12.86 17.64
CA VAL A 390 -7.84 13.71 17.91
C VAL A 390 -9.12 12.86 17.95
N SER A 391 -9.31 12.01 16.95
CA SER A 391 -10.44 11.06 16.91
C SER A 391 -10.41 10.11 18.10
N ASP A 392 -9.24 9.57 18.45
CA ASP A 392 -9.10 8.68 19.60
C ASP A 392 -9.42 9.37 20.93
N ALA A 393 -9.00 10.62 21.10
CA ALA A 393 -9.31 11.43 22.29
C ALA A 393 -10.82 11.64 22.46
N LEU A 394 -11.54 11.92 21.37
CA LEU A 394 -13.00 12.03 21.36
C LEU A 394 -13.67 10.75 21.88
N PHE A 395 -13.33 9.59 21.29
CA PHE A 395 -13.90 8.32 21.72
C PHE A 395 -13.54 7.96 23.15
N THR A 396 -12.29 8.20 23.54
CA THR A 396 -11.81 7.95 24.91
C THR A 396 -12.65 8.74 25.91
N PHE A 397 -12.94 10.02 25.63
CA PHE A 397 -13.78 10.83 26.48
C PHE A 397 -15.23 10.31 26.53
N LEU A 398 -15.84 10.05 25.36
CA LEU A 398 -17.25 9.66 25.25
C LEU A 398 -17.56 8.28 25.84
N THR A 399 -16.57 7.38 25.89
CA THR A 399 -16.74 6.00 26.40
C THR A 399 -16.33 5.83 27.87
N MET A 400 -15.71 6.84 28.50
CA MET A 400 -15.36 6.78 29.91
C MET A 400 -16.59 6.86 30.82
N VAL A 401 -16.80 5.81 31.62
CA VAL A 401 -17.76 5.82 32.73
C VAL A 401 -17.13 6.58 33.91
N SER A 402 -17.70 7.74 34.28
CA SER A 402 -17.16 8.72 35.26
C SER A 402 -16.97 8.10 36.67
N PRO A 403 -15.77 8.24 37.30
CA PRO A 403 -15.13 9.50 37.71
C PRO A 403 -13.76 9.79 37.04
N LYS A 404 -13.33 9.02 36.03
CA LYS A 404 -12.02 9.22 35.36
C LYS A 404 -12.03 10.28 34.24
N ALA A 405 -13.21 10.68 33.75
CA ALA A 405 -13.35 11.68 32.68
C ALA A 405 -12.76 13.05 33.06
N SER A 406 -12.72 13.39 34.35
CA SER A 406 -12.13 14.62 34.90
C SER A 406 -10.59 14.70 34.81
N LYS A 407 -9.91 13.61 34.44
CA LYS A 407 -8.44 13.59 34.29
C LYS A 407 -7.96 13.75 32.85
N LEU A 408 -8.83 13.56 31.84
CA LEU A 408 -8.44 13.68 30.45
C LEU A 408 -8.52 15.15 30.03
N LYS A 409 -7.37 15.80 29.88
CA LYS A 409 -7.29 17.16 29.34
C LYS A 409 -7.52 17.13 27.83
N LEU A 410 -8.57 17.78 27.36
CA LEU A 410 -8.91 17.89 25.94
C LEU A 410 -8.09 18.99 25.24
N SER A 411 -7.67 20.01 25.99
CA SER A 411 -6.84 21.14 25.54
C SER A 411 -5.75 20.81 24.50
N PRO A 412 -4.95 19.73 24.62
CA PRO A 412 -3.87 19.46 23.66
C PRO A 412 -4.33 19.16 22.22
N TYR A 413 -5.60 18.82 22.03
CA TYR A 413 -6.16 18.39 20.75
C TYR A 413 -7.01 19.48 20.09
N LEU A 414 -7.36 20.54 20.83
CA LEU A 414 -8.28 21.59 20.36
C LEU A 414 -7.64 22.50 19.30
N ASP A 415 -6.33 22.75 19.44
CA ASP A 415 -5.56 23.63 18.55
C ASP A 415 -4.97 22.90 17.34
N PHE A 416 -5.30 21.62 17.15
CA PHE A 416 -4.83 20.86 15.99
C PHE A 416 -5.37 21.47 14.69
N ASP A 417 -4.47 21.86 13.79
CA ASP A 417 -4.80 22.28 12.43
C ASP A 417 -4.87 21.07 11.50
N ILE A 418 -6.08 20.72 11.08
CA ILE A 418 -6.35 19.58 10.20
C ILE A 418 -5.69 19.77 8.82
N ASN A 419 -5.53 21.01 8.37
CA ASN A 419 -4.92 21.29 7.07
C ASN A 419 -3.42 20.96 7.05
N SER A 420 -2.76 21.01 8.21
CA SER A 420 -1.35 20.61 8.35
C SER A 420 -1.09 19.13 8.00
N ALA A 421 -2.11 18.27 8.11
CA ALA A 421 -2.05 16.86 7.73
C ALA A 421 -2.58 16.60 6.30
N GLY A 422 -2.83 17.65 5.52
CA GLY A 422 -3.56 17.59 4.25
C GLY A 422 -3.00 16.60 3.23
N ASN A 423 -1.69 16.43 3.17
CA ASN A 423 -1.05 15.55 2.18
C ASN A 423 -0.85 14.11 2.69
N GLU A 424 -1.20 13.82 3.94
CA GLU A 424 -1.00 12.52 4.59
C GLU A 424 -2.32 11.75 4.82
N LEU A 425 -3.45 12.43 4.60
CA LEU A 425 -4.81 11.92 4.84
C LEU A 425 -5.62 11.84 3.54
N THR A 426 -6.47 10.81 3.42
CA THR A 426 -7.49 10.73 2.38
C THR A 426 -8.54 11.84 2.57
N SER A 427 -9.32 12.14 1.52
CA SER A 427 -10.43 13.09 1.62
C SER A 427 -11.46 12.69 2.69
N ALA A 428 -11.78 11.39 2.76
CA ALA A 428 -12.67 10.84 3.78
C ALA A 428 -12.11 10.93 5.20
N GLU A 429 -10.81 10.66 5.39
CA GLU A 429 -10.14 10.85 6.69
C GLU A 429 -10.24 12.31 7.15
N LYS A 430 -9.99 13.28 6.25
CA LYS A 430 -10.11 14.72 6.56
C LYS A 430 -11.52 15.08 7.01
N MET A 431 -12.54 14.66 6.27
CA MET A 431 -13.94 14.93 6.60
C MET A 431 -14.32 14.34 7.97
N ASN A 432 -13.95 13.08 8.22
CA ASN A 432 -14.19 12.40 9.50
C ASN A 432 -13.52 13.15 10.68
N ILE A 433 -12.24 13.49 10.53
CA ILE A 433 -11.48 14.21 11.57
C ILE A 433 -12.06 15.60 11.80
N GLN A 434 -12.54 16.30 10.77
CA GLN A 434 -13.21 17.59 10.92
C GLN A 434 -14.47 17.50 11.77
N VAL A 435 -15.31 16.49 11.54
CA VAL A 435 -16.51 16.26 12.37
C VAL A 435 -16.08 15.92 13.80
N HIS A 436 -15.14 15.01 13.99
CA HIS A 436 -14.66 14.62 15.32
C HIS A 436 -14.04 15.79 16.10
N HIS A 437 -13.24 16.64 15.44
CA HIS A 437 -12.64 17.81 16.06
C HIS A 437 -13.69 18.83 16.52
N ARG A 438 -14.76 19.02 15.73
CA ARG A 438 -15.89 19.88 16.13
C ARG A 438 -16.62 19.31 17.34
N LEU A 439 -16.90 18.01 17.36
CA LEU A 439 -17.50 17.35 18.52
C LEU A 439 -16.61 17.50 19.76
N LEU A 440 -15.29 17.32 19.61
CA LEU A 440 -14.32 17.48 20.69
C LEU A 440 -14.27 18.90 21.25
N LYS A 441 -14.28 19.92 20.38
CA LYS A 441 -14.38 21.34 20.80
C LYS A 441 -15.64 21.61 21.59
N CYS A 442 -16.77 21.04 21.16
CA CYS A 442 -18.02 21.16 21.89
C CYS A 442 -17.94 20.49 23.28
N LEU A 443 -17.29 19.33 23.40
CA LEU A 443 -17.07 18.67 24.70
C LEU A 443 -16.14 19.46 25.64
N ALA A 444 -15.13 20.14 25.11
CA ALA A 444 -14.25 21.02 25.91
C ALA A 444 -15.01 22.18 26.55
N VAL A 445 -16.06 22.69 25.89
CA VAL A 445 -17.00 23.66 26.46
C VAL A 445 -17.77 23.05 27.63
N PHE A 446 -18.34 21.85 27.44
CA PHE A 446 -19.12 21.17 28.50
C PHE A 446 -18.31 20.83 29.75
N THR A 447 -17.01 20.59 29.59
CA THR A 447 -16.09 20.27 30.69
C THR A 447 -15.52 21.52 31.38
N GLY A 448 -15.82 22.71 30.86
CA GLY A 448 -15.30 23.98 31.38
C GLY A 448 -13.83 24.26 31.05
N GLU A 449 -13.22 23.48 30.15
CA GLU A 449 -11.83 23.73 29.68
C GLU A 449 -11.73 24.95 28.76
N THR A 450 -12.83 25.30 28.08
CA THR A 450 -12.94 26.49 27.23
C THR A 450 -14.20 27.27 27.57
N THR A 451 -14.10 28.60 27.63
CA THR A 451 -15.26 29.49 27.79
C THR A 451 -16.17 29.42 26.57
N SER A 452 -17.46 29.15 26.72
CA SER A 452 -18.41 29.36 25.62
C SER A 452 -19.86 29.55 26.08
N ASP A 453 -20.53 30.41 25.33
CA ASP A 453 -21.98 30.62 25.30
C ASP A 453 -22.76 29.39 24.85
N ALA A 454 -24.03 29.30 25.26
CA ALA A 454 -24.96 28.22 24.89
C ALA A 454 -25.15 28.03 23.36
N ALA A 455 -24.80 29.05 22.55
CA ALA A 455 -24.93 29.05 21.09
C ALA A 455 -24.01 28.04 20.37
N THR A 456 -22.88 27.66 20.97
CA THR A 456 -21.88 26.79 20.33
C THR A 456 -22.38 25.35 20.15
N VAL A 457 -23.21 24.87 21.08
CA VAL A 457 -23.77 23.50 21.00
C VAL A 457 -24.77 23.40 19.87
N ASP A 458 -25.70 24.35 19.77
CA ASP A 458 -26.72 24.36 18.74
C ASP A 458 -26.11 24.54 17.35
N ASN A 459 -25.09 25.41 17.22
CA ASN A 459 -24.31 25.56 15.99
C ASN A 459 -23.61 24.23 15.60
N THR A 460 -23.00 23.54 16.57
CA THR A 460 -22.36 22.23 16.30
C THR A 460 -23.38 21.20 15.82
N LEU A 461 -24.55 21.12 16.46
CA LEU A 461 -25.62 20.20 16.06
C LEU A 461 -26.13 20.52 14.65
N SER A 462 -26.34 21.79 14.31
CA SER A 462 -26.76 22.21 12.95
C SER A 462 -25.73 21.86 11.88
N ILE A 463 -24.44 22.03 12.15
CA ILE A 463 -23.38 21.67 11.21
C ILE A 463 -23.31 20.15 11.01
N VAL A 464 -23.46 19.37 12.09
CA VAL A 464 -23.48 17.90 11.99
C VAL A 464 -24.72 17.42 11.24
N ASP A 465 -25.89 18.04 11.44
CA ASP A 465 -27.11 17.70 10.69
C ASP A 465 -26.94 17.98 9.19
N ALA A 466 -26.37 19.13 8.84
CA ALA A 466 -26.06 19.48 7.44
C ALA A 466 -25.07 18.50 6.80
N TYR A 467 -24.03 18.10 7.54
CA TYR A 467 -23.09 17.07 7.09
C TYR A 467 -23.79 15.73 6.82
N LEU A 468 -24.66 15.27 7.72
CA LEU A 468 -25.39 14.03 7.54
C LEU A 468 -26.38 14.12 6.36
N GLU A 469 -27.02 15.27 6.16
CA GLU A 469 -27.89 15.50 5.02
C GLU A 469 -27.13 15.43 3.69
N GLU A 470 -25.94 16.03 3.62
CA GLU A 470 -25.06 15.94 2.46
C GLU A 470 -24.62 14.49 2.19
N ARG A 471 -24.20 13.76 3.22
CA ARG A 471 -23.80 12.34 3.07
C ARG A 471 -24.96 11.46 2.63
N LEU A 472 -26.16 11.67 3.17
CA LEU A 472 -27.35 10.93 2.76
C LEU A 472 -27.69 11.18 1.28
N LYS A 473 -27.60 12.44 0.82
CA LYS A 473 -27.82 12.78 -0.60
C LYS A 473 -26.84 12.06 -1.54
N VAL A 474 -25.56 12.02 -1.17
CA VAL A 474 -24.52 11.33 -1.95
C VAL A 474 -24.74 9.81 -1.97
N LEU A 475 -25.17 9.21 -0.86
CA LEU A 475 -25.43 7.78 -0.79
C LEU A 475 -26.69 7.37 -1.59
N VAL A 476 -27.76 8.15 -1.52
CA VAL A 476 -29.01 7.85 -2.25
C VAL A 476 -28.86 8.03 -3.76
N ASN A 477 -28.09 9.03 -4.19
CA ASN A 477 -27.81 9.30 -5.60
C ASN A 477 -26.30 9.16 -5.86
N PRO A 478 -25.79 7.92 -5.96
CA PRO A 478 -24.37 7.71 -6.19
C PRO A 478 -23.99 8.18 -7.59
N ASP A 479 -23.01 9.09 -7.71
CA ASP A 479 -22.40 9.35 -9.01
C ASP A 479 -21.61 8.09 -9.43
N SER A 480 -21.70 7.71 -10.71
CA SER A 480 -21.02 6.52 -11.25
C SER A 480 -19.49 6.56 -11.10
N LYS A 481 -18.90 7.73 -10.80
CA LYS A 481 -17.47 7.93 -10.57
C LYS A 481 -17.08 8.07 -9.09
N THR A 482 -18.01 8.31 -8.16
CA THR A 482 -17.68 8.69 -6.77
C THR A 482 -17.76 7.54 -5.77
N ASN A 483 -18.36 6.41 -6.12
CA ASN A 483 -18.54 5.33 -5.13
C ASN A 483 -17.27 4.56 -4.80
N GLY A 484 -16.13 4.86 -5.43
CA GLY A 484 -14.88 4.16 -5.16
C GLY A 484 -14.99 2.65 -5.35
N THR A 485 -15.88 2.17 -6.23
CA THR A 485 -16.01 0.76 -6.61
C THR A 485 -15.18 0.45 -7.84
N ILE A 486 -14.85 -0.83 -8.04
CA ILE A 486 -14.15 -1.32 -9.23
C ILE A 486 -15.19 -1.70 -10.27
N ASP A 487 -15.10 -1.12 -11.47
CA ASP A 487 -15.90 -1.57 -12.60
C ASP A 487 -15.29 -2.84 -13.20
N LEU A 488 -15.97 -3.97 -13.04
CA LEU A 488 -15.53 -5.25 -13.58
C LEU A 488 -16.01 -5.47 -15.02
N THR A 489 -16.98 -4.70 -15.48
CA THR A 489 -17.59 -4.90 -16.80
C THR A 489 -17.84 -3.56 -17.49
N PRO A 490 -16.77 -2.84 -17.89
CA PRO A 490 -16.88 -1.48 -18.45
C PRO A 490 -17.70 -1.44 -19.76
N ASN A 491 -17.85 -2.58 -20.43
CA ASN A 491 -18.57 -2.70 -21.70
C ASN A 491 -19.97 -3.33 -21.57
N SER A 492 -20.43 -3.73 -20.37
CA SER A 492 -21.77 -4.31 -20.18
C SER A 492 -22.73 -3.32 -19.53
N ASN A 493 -24.00 -3.40 -19.94
CA ASN A 493 -25.10 -2.70 -19.27
C ASN A 493 -26.06 -3.74 -18.66
N PRO A 494 -26.27 -3.75 -17.33
CA PRO A 494 -25.68 -2.86 -16.32
C PRO A 494 -24.22 -3.21 -15.97
N ALA A 495 -23.47 -2.23 -15.45
CA ALA A 495 -22.13 -2.44 -14.92
C ALA A 495 -22.16 -3.32 -13.67
N SER A 496 -21.16 -4.19 -13.51
CA SER A 496 -20.96 -5.07 -12.35
C SER A 496 -19.86 -4.51 -11.44
N PRO A 497 -20.20 -3.71 -10.42
CA PRO A 497 -19.23 -3.15 -9.51
C PRO A 497 -18.81 -4.16 -8.44
N ALA A 498 -17.51 -4.19 -8.12
CA ALA A 498 -16.96 -4.79 -6.90
C ALA A 498 -16.49 -3.72 -5.91
N PRO A 499 -16.42 -4.03 -4.60
CA PRO A 499 -15.86 -3.09 -3.63
C PRO A 499 -14.37 -2.88 -3.93
N SER A 500 -13.90 -1.64 -3.77
CA SER A 500 -12.46 -1.36 -3.65
C SER A 500 -12.13 -0.94 -2.22
N TRP A 501 -10.84 -0.77 -1.93
CA TRP A 501 -10.40 -0.19 -0.67
C TRP A 501 -11.00 1.18 -0.40
N ILE A 502 -11.22 2.01 -1.43
CA ILE A 502 -11.78 3.36 -1.28
C ILE A 502 -13.21 3.26 -0.76
N PHE A 503 -14.05 2.46 -1.40
CA PHE A 503 -15.43 2.21 -0.97
C PHE A 503 -15.49 1.75 0.50
N LEU A 504 -14.71 0.73 0.85
CA LEU A 504 -14.69 0.16 2.21
C LEU A 504 -14.18 1.18 3.24
N HIS A 505 -13.10 1.90 2.89
CA HIS A 505 -12.49 2.92 3.74
C HIS A 505 -13.47 4.06 4.02
N GLU A 506 -14.17 4.57 3.01
CA GLU A 506 -15.17 5.62 3.18
C GLU A 506 -16.38 5.15 3.99
N ALA A 507 -16.90 3.95 3.70
CA ALA A 507 -18.04 3.38 4.41
C ALA A 507 -17.73 3.18 5.90
N ILE A 508 -16.58 2.57 6.22
CA ILE A 508 -16.20 2.30 7.62
C ILE A 508 -15.87 3.58 8.37
N LEU A 509 -15.20 4.56 7.76
CA LEU A 509 -14.97 5.86 8.39
C LEU A 509 -16.27 6.64 8.62
N LEU A 510 -17.24 6.53 7.71
CA LEU A 510 -18.56 7.11 7.92
C LEU A 510 -19.24 6.45 9.13
N LEU A 511 -19.29 5.12 9.18
CA LEU A 511 -19.87 4.37 10.30
C LEU A 511 -19.17 4.68 11.64
N GLU A 512 -17.84 4.85 11.64
CA GLU A 512 -17.09 5.33 12.79
C GLU A 512 -17.59 6.71 13.25
N THR A 513 -17.78 7.65 12.31
CA THR A 513 -18.29 9.00 12.60
C THR A 513 -19.71 8.98 13.15
N LEU A 514 -20.60 8.17 12.56
CA LEU A 514 -21.97 8.00 13.02
C LEU A 514 -22.02 7.49 14.47
N LYS A 515 -21.16 6.52 14.80
CA LYS A 515 -21.00 6.03 16.17
C LYS A 515 -20.54 7.14 17.13
N ALA A 516 -19.59 7.98 16.72
CA ALA A 516 -19.14 9.12 17.52
C ALA A 516 -20.29 10.11 17.78
N ILE A 517 -21.09 10.42 16.75
CA ILE A 517 -22.26 11.31 16.85
C ILE A 517 -23.28 10.74 17.83
N LEU A 518 -23.62 9.44 17.75
CA LEU A 518 -24.58 8.81 18.67
C LEU A 518 -24.12 8.82 20.13
N LEU A 519 -22.83 8.55 20.36
CA LEU A 519 -22.23 8.64 21.70
C LEU A 519 -22.27 10.07 22.24
N PHE A 520 -21.94 11.05 21.39
CA PHE A 520 -21.97 12.47 21.75
C PHE A 520 -23.39 12.95 22.07
N VAL A 521 -24.37 12.59 21.24
CA VAL A 521 -25.78 12.91 21.47
C VAL A 521 -26.26 12.29 22.79
N SER A 522 -25.87 11.05 23.07
CA SER A 522 -26.18 10.37 24.33
C SER A 522 -25.54 11.05 25.54
N PHE A 523 -24.31 11.57 25.40
CA PHE A 523 -23.63 12.35 26.43
C PHE A 523 -24.34 13.68 26.72
N ILE A 524 -24.69 14.46 25.69
CA ILE A 524 -25.41 15.74 25.86
C ILE A 524 -26.76 15.52 26.52
N SER A 525 -27.47 14.47 26.11
CA SER A 525 -28.81 14.14 26.64
C SER A 525 -28.79 13.85 28.15
N LYS A 526 -27.65 13.38 28.69
CA LYS A 526 -27.47 13.08 30.12
C LYS A 526 -26.97 14.27 30.94
N ASN A 527 -26.18 15.18 30.34
CA ASN A 527 -25.46 16.23 31.07
C ASN A 527 -26.07 17.65 30.94
N LYS A 528 -27.05 17.89 30.07
CA LYS A 528 -27.79 19.17 30.04
C LYS A 528 -28.96 19.14 31.04
N SER A 529 -29.00 20.13 31.95
CA SER A 529 -30.13 20.40 32.85
C SER A 529 -31.31 21.15 32.21
N SER A 530 -31.31 21.40 30.90
CA SER A 530 -32.39 22.12 30.23
C SER A 530 -32.34 21.92 28.70
N THR A 531 -33.04 20.91 28.18
CA THR A 531 -33.55 21.00 26.81
C THR A 531 -34.96 21.55 26.88
N SER A 532 -35.15 22.80 26.45
CA SER A 532 -36.44 23.25 25.92
C SER A 532 -36.96 22.22 24.90
N GLY A 533 -38.27 22.17 24.64
CA GLY A 533 -38.86 21.18 23.73
C GLY A 533 -38.16 21.08 22.36
N ASP A 534 -37.66 22.22 21.86
CA ASP A 534 -36.95 22.34 20.59
C ASP A 534 -35.58 21.60 20.56
N GLY A 535 -34.82 21.60 21.67
CA GLY A 535 -33.52 20.91 21.74
C GLY A 535 -33.64 19.38 21.73
N LYS A 536 -34.70 18.85 22.36
CA LYS A 536 -35.00 17.41 22.37
C LYS A 536 -35.48 16.93 20.99
N ALA A 537 -36.26 17.75 20.29
CA ALA A 537 -36.69 17.48 18.93
C ALA A 537 -35.49 17.39 17.96
N LYS A 538 -34.54 18.34 18.04
CA LYS A 538 -33.30 18.34 17.25
C LYS A 538 -32.43 17.10 17.49
N ILE A 539 -32.27 16.69 18.75
CA ILE A 539 -31.53 15.48 19.12
C ILE A 539 -32.17 14.23 18.51
N ASN A 540 -33.49 14.10 18.58
CA ASN A 540 -34.20 12.95 18.00
C ASN A 540 -34.13 12.96 16.47
N ALA A 541 -34.27 14.12 15.83
CA ALA A 541 -34.11 14.26 14.39
C ALA A 541 -32.72 13.81 13.92
N LEU A 542 -31.67 14.17 14.68
CA LEU A 542 -30.30 13.77 14.38
C LEU A 542 -30.09 12.25 14.50
N LYS A 543 -30.68 11.61 15.52
CA LYS A 543 -30.64 10.14 15.66
C LYS A 543 -31.31 9.44 14.48
N ASN A 544 -32.53 9.85 14.13
CA ASN A 544 -33.25 9.29 12.99
C ASN A 544 -32.46 9.47 11.67
N ARG A 545 -31.75 10.61 11.52
CA ARG A 545 -30.90 10.84 10.35
C ARG A 545 -29.67 9.93 10.35
N VAL A 546 -29.05 9.71 11.50
CA VAL A 546 -27.95 8.73 11.63
C VAL A 546 -28.44 7.33 11.22
N GLU A 547 -29.59 6.89 11.73
CA GLU A 547 -30.20 5.60 11.36
C GLU A 547 -30.43 5.49 9.85
N ALA A 548 -30.99 6.54 9.22
CA ALA A 548 -31.19 6.58 7.76
C ALA A 548 -29.88 6.46 6.98
N VAL A 549 -28.79 7.10 7.42
CA VAL A 549 -27.47 6.98 6.78
C VAL A 549 -26.89 5.57 6.97
N VAL A 550 -27.03 4.97 8.17
CA VAL A 550 -26.57 3.59 8.43
C VAL A 550 -27.32 2.59 7.54
N ASP A 551 -28.63 2.75 7.41
CA ASP A 551 -29.47 1.90 6.59
C ASP A 551 -29.10 2.00 5.11
N GLU A 552 -28.82 3.20 4.60
CA GLU A 552 -28.39 3.38 3.20
C GLU A 552 -27.02 2.72 2.94
N VAL A 553 -26.05 2.86 3.85
CA VAL A 553 -24.76 2.15 3.75
C VAL A 553 -24.98 0.63 3.73
N ARG A 554 -25.88 0.12 4.57
CA ARG A 554 -26.24 -1.30 4.61
C ARG A 554 -26.85 -1.75 3.28
N VAL A 555 -27.79 -0.99 2.71
CA VAL A 555 -28.44 -1.28 1.43
C VAL A 555 -27.42 -1.33 0.29
N GLN A 556 -26.51 -0.36 0.21
CA GLN A 556 -25.44 -0.36 -0.81
C GLN A 556 -24.55 -1.61 -0.70
N CYS A 557 -24.12 -1.97 0.52
CA CYS A 557 -23.29 -3.16 0.74
C CYS A 557 -24.02 -4.46 0.39
N GLN A 558 -25.29 -4.59 0.76
CA GLN A 558 -26.14 -5.73 0.37
C GLN A 558 -26.34 -5.80 -1.15
N GLY A 559 -26.51 -4.64 -1.81
CA GLY A 559 -26.59 -4.54 -3.26
C GLY A 559 -25.32 -5.03 -3.94
N LEU A 560 -24.14 -4.61 -3.48
CA LEU A 560 -22.84 -5.10 -3.98
C LEU A 560 -22.68 -6.61 -3.73
N LYS A 561 -22.99 -7.08 -2.52
CA LYS A 561 -22.90 -8.50 -2.17
C LYS A 561 -23.75 -9.37 -3.12
N THR A 562 -25.00 -8.96 -3.35
CA THR A 562 -25.92 -9.68 -4.25
C THR A 562 -25.39 -9.75 -5.70
N ARG A 563 -24.70 -8.70 -6.16
CA ARG A 563 -24.07 -8.68 -7.50
C ARG A 563 -22.85 -9.59 -7.58
N ILE A 564 -22.00 -9.60 -6.54
CA ILE A 564 -20.84 -10.49 -6.48
C ILE A 564 -21.30 -11.94 -6.46
N SER A 565 -22.28 -12.29 -5.63
CA SER A 565 -22.82 -13.65 -5.56
C SER A 565 -23.72 -14.03 -6.76
N SER A 566 -23.85 -13.18 -7.79
CA SER A 566 -24.70 -13.46 -8.94
C SER A 566 -24.11 -14.55 -9.85
N SER A 567 -24.99 -15.37 -10.44
CA SER A 567 -24.58 -16.41 -11.38
C SER A 567 -23.90 -15.79 -12.60
N GLY A 568 -22.66 -16.22 -12.90
CA GLY A 568 -21.86 -15.71 -14.02
C GLY A 568 -20.75 -14.73 -13.63
N MET A 569 -20.76 -14.17 -12.42
CA MET A 569 -19.70 -13.26 -11.95
C MET A 569 -18.31 -13.90 -11.97
N LEU A 570 -18.22 -15.17 -11.58
CA LEU A 570 -16.96 -15.94 -11.63
C LEU A 570 -16.41 -16.01 -13.06
N GLY A 571 -17.28 -16.33 -14.04
CA GLY A 571 -16.90 -16.37 -15.45
C GLY A 571 -16.42 -15.01 -15.95
N HIS A 572 -17.12 -13.92 -15.59
CA HIS A 572 -16.67 -12.57 -15.94
C HIS A 572 -15.31 -12.20 -15.32
N LEU A 573 -15.02 -12.61 -14.09
CA LEU A 573 -13.69 -12.39 -13.49
C LEU A 573 -12.60 -13.15 -14.22
N VAL A 574 -12.87 -14.41 -14.59
CA VAL A 574 -11.95 -15.20 -15.41
C VAL A 574 -11.74 -14.51 -16.75
N ASP A 575 -12.79 -13.99 -17.39
CA ASP A 575 -12.66 -13.23 -18.64
C ASP A 575 -11.80 -11.97 -18.44
N ILE A 576 -11.99 -11.22 -17.34
CA ILE A 576 -11.16 -10.04 -17.01
C ILE A 576 -9.70 -10.40 -16.92
N VAL A 577 -9.34 -11.55 -16.31
CA VAL A 577 -7.94 -11.97 -16.25
C VAL A 577 -7.38 -12.17 -17.66
N HIS A 578 -8.19 -12.63 -18.61
CA HIS A 578 -7.82 -12.80 -20.01
C HIS A 578 -7.99 -11.53 -20.87
N MET A 579 -8.75 -10.53 -20.45
CA MET A 579 -9.06 -9.37 -21.30
C MET A 579 -7.85 -8.48 -21.55
N ARG A 580 -7.87 -7.72 -22.65
CA ARG A 580 -6.90 -6.65 -22.88
C ARG A 580 -7.14 -5.45 -21.95
N PRO A 581 -6.12 -4.95 -21.24
CA PRO A 581 -6.19 -3.68 -20.52
C PRO A 581 -6.80 -2.55 -21.37
N GLY A 582 -7.81 -1.86 -20.84
CA GLY A 582 -8.44 -0.72 -21.51
C GLY A 582 -9.60 -1.06 -22.47
N GLY A 583 -10.08 -2.31 -22.50
CA GLY A 583 -11.34 -2.66 -23.17
C GLY A 583 -11.31 -2.52 -24.70
N LEU A 584 -10.11 -2.53 -25.30
CA LEU A 584 -9.91 -2.45 -26.75
C LEU A 584 -10.41 -3.73 -27.43
N THR A 585 -11.69 -3.77 -27.79
CA THR A 585 -12.31 -4.79 -28.63
C THR A 585 -12.05 -4.46 -30.11
N GLY A 586 -10.80 -4.60 -30.55
CA GLY A 586 -10.45 -4.30 -31.93
C GLY A 586 -9.28 -5.14 -32.43
N THR A 587 -9.48 -5.78 -33.57
CA THR A 587 -8.47 -6.45 -34.42
C THR A 587 -7.48 -5.41 -34.97
N ALA A 588 -6.66 -4.82 -34.09
CA ALA A 588 -5.42 -4.20 -34.53
C ALA A 588 -4.41 -5.33 -34.70
N ASP A 589 -4.56 -6.05 -35.82
CA ASP A 589 -3.62 -7.06 -36.28
C ASP A 589 -2.28 -6.39 -36.59
N LEU A 590 -1.37 -6.40 -35.61
CA LEU A 590 0.04 -6.45 -35.93
C LEU A 590 0.32 -7.90 -36.34
N GLU A 591 0.38 -8.13 -37.65
CA GLU A 591 0.68 -9.42 -38.27
C GLU A 591 1.80 -10.15 -37.49
N GLY A 592 1.44 -11.22 -36.77
CA GLY A 592 2.38 -12.11 -36.07
C GLY A 592 2.53 -11.94 -34.56
N ALA A 593 1.87 -10.96 -33.90
CA ALA A 593 1.90 -10.84 -32.44
C ALA A 593 0.76 -11.66 -31.78
N ARG A 594 1.10 -12.67 -30.97
CA ARG A 594 0.10 -13.34 -30.09
C ARG A 594 -0.51 -12.32 -29.12
N THR A 595 -1.82 -12.40 -28.94
CA THR A 595 -2.58 -11.54 -28.03
C THR A 595 -2.22 -11.85 -26.57
N LEU A 596 -2.32 -10.87 -25.67
CA LEU A 596 -2.09 -11.05 -24.23
C LEU A 596 -2.91 -12.21 -23.68
N ASP A 597 -4.16 -12.27 -24.10
CA ASP A 597 -5.14 -13.31 -23.80
C ASP A 597 -4.56 -14.72 -24.06
N ALA A 598 -3.93 -14.94 -25.23
CA ALA A 598 -3.36 -16.23 -25.60
C ALA A 598 -2.11 -16.61 -24.78
N GLU A 599 -1.31 -15.64 -24.33
CA GLU A 599 -0.16 -15.91 -23.45
C GLU A 599 -0.64 -16.21 -22.01
N ILE A 600 -1.69 -15.53 -21.56
CA ILE A 600 -2.34 -15.77 -20.26
C ILE A 600 -2.99 -17.16 -20.22
N GLU A 601 -3.81 -17.52 -21.22
CA GLU A 601 -4.40 -18.86 -21.38
C GLU A 601 -3.31 -19.95 -21.46
N GLY A 602 -2.19 -19.61 -22.11
CA GLY A 602 -1.05 -20.51 -22.22
C GLY A 602 -0.29 -20.71 -20.91
N LEU A 603 -0.42 -19.79 -19.95
CA LEU A 603 0.31 -19.81 -18.68
C LEU A 603 -0.55 -20.37 -17.53
N MET A 604 -1.81 -19.98 -17.48
CA MET A 604 -2.76 -20.29 -16.40
C MET A 604 -3.91 -21.13 -16.94
N ASP A 605 -4.18 -22.28 -16.33
CA ASP A 605 -5.32 -23.11 -16.70
C ASP A 605 -6.64 -22.59 -16.11
N SER A 606 -7.77 -23.02 -16.68
CA SER A 606 -9.11 -22.59 -16.23
C SER A 606 -9.34 -22.93 -14.75
N ALA A 607 -8.84 -24.08 -14.30
CA ALA A 607 -9.03 -24.53 -12.92
C ALA A 607 -8.32 -23.60 -11.91
N PHE A 608 -7.09 -23.18 -12.20
CA PHE A 608 -6.38 -22.20 -11.39
C PHE A 608 -7.11 -20.86 -11.36
N LEU A 609 -7.55 -20.37 -12.52
CA LEU A 609 -8.22 -19.06 -12.62
C LEU A 609 -9.55 -19.04 -11.89
N GLU A 610 -10.34 -20.12 -11.99
CA GLU A 610 -11.58 -20.27 -11.24
C GLU A 610 -11.33 -20.27 -9.72
N LEU A 611 -10.29 -20.97 -9.25
CA LEU A 611 -9.94 -21.01 -7.82
C LEU A 611 -9.44 -19.66 -7.30
N PHE A 612 -8.61 -18.96 -8.09
CA PHE A 612 -8.16 -17.60 -7.78
C PHE A 612 -9.32 -16.62 -7.73
N CYS A 613 -10.16 -16.57 -8.77
CA CYS A 613 -11.29 -15.65 -8.84
C CYS A 613 -12.34 -15.97 -7.77
N GLY A 614 -12.59 -17.24 -7.48
CA GLY A 614 -13.47 -17.67 -6.39
C GLY A 614 -12.96 -17.18 -5.03
N SER A 615 -11.66 -17.35 -4.76
CA SER A 615 -11.04 -16.84 -3.52
C SER A 615 -11.13 -15.31 -3.40
N LEU A 616 -11.01 -14.58 -4.52
CA LEU A 616 -11.17 -13.13 -4.55
C LEU A 616 -12.62 -12.71 -4.23
N MET A 617 -13.60 -13.40 -4.82
CA MET A 617 -15.03 -13.17 -4.53
C MET A 617 -15.36 -13.42 -3.06
N GLU A 618 -14.89 -14.54 -2.49
CA GLU A 618 -15.05 -14.84 -1.06
C GLU A 618 -14.47 -13.72 -0.18
N SER A 619 -13.30 -13.19 -0.54
CA SER A 619 -12.67 -12.10 0.21
C SER A 619 -13.46 -10.79 0.16
N TRP A 620 -14.11 -10.49 -0.97
CA TRP A 620 -15.03 -9.35 -1.07
C TRP A 620 -16.31 -9.56 -0.26
N GLU A 621 -16.86 -10.77 -0.26
CA GLU A 621 -18.01 -11.11 0.57
C GLU A 621 -17.68 -10.95 2.06
N ASP A 622 -16.52 -11.46 2.51
CA ASP A 622 -16.03 -11.27 3.87
C ASP A 622 -15.95 -9.77 4.22
N ALA A 623 -15.40 -8.95 3.32
CA ALA A 623 -15.24 -7.51 3.50
C ALA A 623 -16.59 -6.81 3.69
N LEU A 624 -17.56 -7.09 2.82
CA LEU A 624 -18.90 -6.51 2.85
C LEU A 624 -19.70 -6.97 4.08
N ASP A 625 -19.57 -8.23 4.48
CA ASP A 625 -20.21 -8.76 5.69
C ASP A 625 -19.69 -8.07 6.95
N GLY A 626 -18.41 -7.72 6.97
CA GLY A 626 -17.84 -6.85 8.00
C GLY A 626 -18.54 -5.51 8.13
N VAL A 627 -18.74 -4.81 7.01
CA VAL A 627 -19.42 -3.51 6.99
C VAL A 627 -20.87 -3.64 7.45
N ILE A 628 -21.59 -4.66 6.96
CA ILE A 628 -22.98 -4.94 7.34
C ILE A 628 -23.08 -5.24 8.84
N SER A 629 -22.13 -6.01 9.39
CA SER A 629 -22.05 -6.29 10.82
C SER A 629 -21.86 -5.01 11.65
N ILE A 630 -21.00 -4.10 11.20
CA ILE A 630 -20.78 -2.80 11.84
C ILE A 630 -22.05 -1.96 11.81
N CYS A 631 -22.78 -1.91 10.68
CA CYS A 631 -24.06 -1.20 10.59
C CYS A 631 -25.04 -1.65 11.68
N SER A 632 -25.11 -2.95 11.96
CA SER A 632 -25.98 -3.51 13.02
C SER A 632 -25.55 -3.13 14.44
N THR A 633 -24.32 -2.64 14.65
CA THR A 633 -23.83 -2.19 15.96
C THR A 633 -23.97 -0.67 16.17
N VAL A 634 -24.16 0.07 15.08
CA VAL A 634 -24.30 1.54 15.08
C VAL A 634 -25.76 1.95 15.01
N GLY A 635 -26.58 1.22 14.25
CA GLY A 635 -28.03 1.45 14.13
C GLY A 635 -28.86 0.95 15.30
#